data_AF-A0A239F1Z3-F1
#
_entry.id   AF-A0A239F1Z3-F1
#
_cell.length_a   1.000
_cell.length_b   1.000
_cell.length_c   1.000
_cell.angle_alpha   90.00
_cell.angle_beta   90.00
_cell.angle_gamma   90.00
#
_symmetry.space_group_name_H-M   'P 1'
#
loop_
_entity.id
_entity.type
_entity.pdbx_description
1 polymer ?
#
loop_
_entity_poly.entity_id
_entity_poly.type
_entity_poly.pdbx_seq_one_letter_code
_entity_poly.pdbx_strand_id
1 'polypeptide(L)'
;MCIACGNIRDTLLLPFLGSSPAVDVPPVAELPAVDTPVTSAPMASAAEGAALLLAAPQTINGTSGSDRLTGGADADTIMGLAGNDTLQGLAGDDSLDGGDGSDVLYGQDAGNDTLIGGAGGDSLYGGSGNDLLDGGAGDDYLSVYGTTGNHTLRGGTGSDTLYGGNGNDSMVGGDGNDSLYGGVGNDLLDGGAGDDYLSTYGTMSNATLIGGIGNDTLYSGDGADSLDGGDGNDGVYGFSGNDTLIGGAGNDTLDGGAGNDSLQGGDGTDTLYGDDGDDTLIGGIGNDSLYGGDGADSVDGGDGNDGVYGFSGNDTLIGGAGNDTLDGGAGNDSLQGGDGTDTLYGNDGDDTLIGGAGADSLYGGDGNDTYYIDDLKDYIWDTAGTNDTAIVSVRGYIPDGSIETIRYVGEGSAAPYFIQSLVANHSHMARDSADKTVVTFGWRTDLSIQLDYGGTSPRVFNAAEKTQARDAFTLWAAVANVSFVETSAAPDIQFAAAQLNSGVAGYATLGTASGSVWMDSDGVSLQTFIHEIGHTLGFKHPGNYDVGGGGASPPYLPTAEDSRNNTQMSYNFTSSTGLGVYDIAAIQYIYGPNKDVRNGADTYILSSTEVGRYIWDGGGNDTVSASSAAQAVTIDLRDGGWGWFGSQKDLFLSEGQFFIGYGTVIENAIGGNGNDLLTGNLADNSLTGGAGNDTLVGGAGTDTAIFTGTYASYSIALSGSDLRVTSSKGEVDSLSGIEWLKFDDRTVAAPTATPGTPYLSASANSVLEGATGATTQLTYTITLSAAASSAVSFNVRTNGGTATAGTDYTAVDRTVTIAAGATTATVAVEVRGDALVEKDETVQLVISNLQGARLLDGSSSLTVAGTILNDDLATSPIFSLSAYRALNPDLVVAFGDNALAITWHYVNYGKAEGRVATGFDVETYAALNPDLFNAFGLNATALTSHYLRFGKAEGRVTSGFDVDAYAALNPDLFNAFGTDHAALIRHYINNGKAEGRTIIGFDVEAYAALNPDLYQAFGLDEAALIRHYINNGRAEGRQTTGFDAEAYAVLNPDLLSAFGLNHAALINHYQYAGRAEGRAAYLPADSGSLGLLAMGSDMPGDALI
;
A
#
# COMPACT_ATOMS: atom_id res chain seq x y z
N MET A 1 9.05 37.15 -62.01
CA MET A 1 9.05 37.14 -63.49
C MET A 1 9.47 35.73 -63.91
N CYS A 2 8.56 34.99 -64.57
CA CYS A 2 8.73 33.69 -65.26
C CYS A 2 9.15 32.46 -64.41
N ILE A 3 8.28 31.44 -64.25
CA ILE A 3 7.99 30.29 -65.16
C ILE A 3 9.15 29.27 -65.10
N ALA A 4 9.03 27.97 -64.79
CA ALA A 4 8.10 26.90 -65.20
C ALA A 4 8.24 25.73 -64.19
N CYS A 5 7.16 25.11 -63.69
CA CYS A 5 6.30 24.05 -64.27
C CYS A 5 6.88 22.61 -64.25
N GLY A 6 6.10 21.71 -63.63
CA GLY A 6 6.07 20.25 -63.84
C GLY A 6 5.59 19.48 -62.60
N ASN A 7 4.32 19.59 -62.15
CA ASN A 7 3.18 18.70 -62.50
C ASN A 7 3.54 17.20 -62.58
N ILE A 8 2.92 16.33 -61.79
CA ILE A 8 1.63 15.61 -62.03
C ILE A 8 1.15 15.10 -60.64
N ARG A 9 -0.01 15.50 -60.08
CA ARG A 9 -1.43 15.07 -60.32
C ARG A 9 -1.63 13.55 -60.16
N ASP A 10 -2.48 13.02 -59.29
CA ASP A 10 -3.93 13.24 -59.22
C ASP A 10 -4.55 12.50 -58.00
N THR A 11 -5.45 13.19 -57.27
CA THR A 11 -6.81 12.82 -56.76
C THR A 11 -7.09 11.43 -56.12
N LEU A 12 -7.98 11.21 -55.13
CA LEU A 12 -9.23 11.80 -54.60
C LEU A 12 -9.52 10.98 -53.30
N LEU A 13 -10.00 11.44 -52.13
CA LEU A 13 -11.39 11.83 -51.79
C LEU A 13 -11.47 12.02 -50.24
N LEU A 14 -11.92 13.19 -49.79
CA LEU A 14 -12.59 13.44 -48.48
C LEU A 14 -14.11 13.31 -48.67
N PRO A 15 -14.91 13.10 -47.60
CA PRO A 15 -15.62 14.23 -46.92
C PRO A 15 -15.64 14.10 -45.37
N PHE A 16 -15.33 15.14 -44.56
CA PHE A 16 -16.18 16.28 -44.09
C PHE A 16 -17.33 15.86 -43.14
N LEU A 17 -17.69 16.48 -41.99
CA LEU A 17 -17.45 17.76 -41.26
C LEU A 17 -17.79 17.50 -39.77
N GLY A 18 -17.08 18.07 -38.79
CA GLY A 18 -17.29 19.42 -38.23
C GLY A 18 -16.91 19.36 -36.73
N SER A 19 -16.49 20.39 -36.01
CA SER A 19 -16.33 21.83 -36.23
C SER A 19 -15.63 22.38 -34.98
N SER A 20 -14.52 23.11 -35.14
CA SER A 20 -13.90 23.93 -34.08
C SER A 20 -14.77 25.14 -33.72
N PRO A 21 -14.47 25.81 -32.59
CA PRO A 21 -13.65 27.03 -32.62
C PRO A 21 -12.47 26.91 -31.62
N ALA A 22 -11.20 27.09 -31.96
CA ALA A 22 -10.53 28.35 -32.31
C ALA A 22 -10.78 29.47 -31.28
N VAL A 23 -10.02 29.46 -30.18
CA VAL A 23 -9.75 30.64 -29.36
C VAL A 23 -8.48 31.31 -29.91
N ASP A 24 -8.60 32.61 -30.16
CA ASP A 24 -7.54 33.51 -30.60
C ASP A 24 -6.46 33.63 -29.52
N VAL A 25 -5.23 33.17 -29.82
CA VAL A 25 -4.04 33.58 -29.05
C VAL A 25 -3.55 34.92 -29.64
N PRO A 26 -3.62 36.04 -28.92
CA PRO A 26 -3.05 37.29 -29.40
C PRO A 26 -1.50 37.20 -29.41
N PRO A 27 -0.84 37.87 -30.37
CA PRO A 27 0.61 37.85 -30.52
C PRO A 27 1.31 38.51 -29.33
N VAL A 28 2.28 37.79 -28.76
CA VAL A 28 3.26 38.29 -27.78
C VAL A 28 3.94 39.54 -28.36
N ALA A 29 3.64 40.70 -27.77
CA ALA A 29 4.38 41.93 -28.02
C ALA A 29 5.76 41.81 -27.36
N GLU A 30 6.80 42.08 -28.14
CA GLU A 30 8.18 42.24 -27.68
C GLU A 30 8.23 43.23 -26.49
N LEU A 31 8.53 42.73 -25.29
CA LEU A 31 9.04 43.56 -24.21
C LEU A 31 10.50 43.94 -24.51
N PRO A 32 10.88 45.21 -24.34
CA PRO A 32 12.25 45.65 -24.60
C PRO A 32 13.20 45.16 -23.52
N ALA A 33 14.35 44.66 -23.96
CA ALA A 33 15.49 44.36 -23.10
C ALA A 33 15.89 45.57 -22.24
N VAL A 34 16.04 45.35 -20.93
CA VAL A 34 16.87 46.20 -20.06
C VAL A 34 17.93 45.33 -19.44
N ASP A 35 19.10 45.34 -20.06
CA ASP A 35 20.34 44.89 -19.45
C ASP A 35 21.14 46.12 -19.00
N THR A 36 21.78 45.95 -17.84
CA THR A 36 22.89 46.70 -17.23
C THR A 36 22.61 47.82 -16.20
N PRO A 37 23.42 47.82 -15.10
CA PRO A 37 23.21 48.62 -13.89
C PRO A 37 23.79 50.04 -14.06
N VAL A 38 23.05 51.05 -13.60
CA VAL A 38 23.59 52.40 -13.49
C VAL A 38 24.17 52.60 -12.10
N THR A 39 25.47 52.92 -12.15
CA THR A 39 26.37 53.22 -11.07
C THR A 39 25.96 54.44 -10.23
N SER A 40 26.34 54.38 -8.96
CA SER A 40 26.41 55.48 -8.00
C SER A 40 27.05 56.77 -8.56
N ALA A 41 26.35 57.91 -8.45
CA ALA A 41 26.94 59.25 -8.27
C ALA A 41 25.84 60.32 -7.97
N PRO A 42 26.19 61.43 -7.29
CA PRO A 42 25.33 62.05 -6.27
C PRO A 42 24.48 63.21 -6.79
N MET A 43 23.31 63.41 -6.17
CA MET A 43 22.54 64.66 -6.28
C MET A 43 22.70 65.45 -4.98
N ALA A 44 23.56 66.48 -5.03
CA ALA A 44 23.64 67.53 -4.03
C ALA A 44 23.06 68.84 -4.58
N SER A 45 22.27 69.50 -3.72
CA SER A 45 21.96 70.94 -3.62
C SER A 45 20.80 71.52 -4.44
N ALA A 46 19.68 71.81 -3.76
CA ALA A 46 19.33 73.13 -3.21
C ALA A 46 17.97 73.02 -2.47
N ALA A 47 17.94 72.89 -1.14
CA ALA A 47 17.94 73.96 -0.12
C ALA A 47 16.53 74.33 0.39
N GLU A 48 16.26 73.85 1.62
CA GLU A 48 15.45 74.45 2.70
C GLU A 48 13.92 74.56 2.52
N GLY A 49 13.25 73.47 2.84
CA GLY A 49 12.08 73.49 3.73
C GLY A 49 12.34 72.46 4.83
N ALA A 50 12.49 72.90 6.07
CA ALA A 50 12.74 72.01 7.20
C ALA A 50 11.70 70.88 7.20
N ALA A 51 12.16 69.64 7.04
CA ALA A 51 11.39 68.46 7.40
C ALA A 51 11.06 68.62 8.88
N LEU A 52 9.85 69.09 9.15
CA LEU A 52 9.19 68.85 10.42
C LEU A 52 8.98 67.34 10.41
N LEU A 53 9.91 66.62 11.02
CA LEU A 53 9.73 65.23 11.39
C LEU A 53 8.52 65.23 12.34
N LEU A 54 7.32 65.09 11.78
CA LEU A 54 6.09 64.93 12.52
C LEU A 54 6.17 63.53 13.09
N ALA A 55 6.69 63.43 14.31
CA ALA A 55 6.78 62.20 15.09
C ALA A 55 5.40 61.83 15.70
N ALA A 56 4.35 61.90 14.87
CA ALA A 56 3.01 61.48 15.25
C ALA A 56 2.29 60.92 14.02
N PRO A 57 1.46 59.87 14.20
CA PRO A 57 0.53 59.35 13.20
C PRO A 57 -0.18 60.44 12.41
N GLN A 58 -0.17 60.35 11.09
CA GLN A 58 -0.82 61.24 10.15
C GLN A 58 -2.11 60.62 9.61
N THR A 59 -3.06 61.49 9.29
CA THR A 59 -4.20 61.13 8.43
C THR A 59 -4.17 62.06 7.23
N ILE A 60 -3.96 61.51 6.04
CA ILE A 60 -3.76 62.25 4.78
C ILE A 60 -4.89 61.86 3.82
N ASN A 61 -5.65 62.85 3.36
CA ASN A 61 -6.73 62.63 2.41
C ASN A 61 -6.41 63.33 1.09
N GLY A 62 -6.57 62.60 -0.01
CA GLY A 62 -6.53 63.10 -1.38
C GLY A 62 -7.78 63.87 -1.78
N THR A 63 -7.92 64.03 -3.08
CA THR A 63 -8.98 64.73 -3.79
C THR A 63 -9.72 63.75 -4.70
N SER A 64 -10.51 64.25 -5.66
CA SER A 64 -11.20 63.39 -6.63
C SER A 64 -10.45 63.30 -7.96
N GLY A 65 -9.14 63.52 -7.97
CA GLY A 65 -8.30 63.33 -9.14
C GLY A 65 -6.91 62.90 -8.72
N SER A 66 -6.12 62.40 -9.66
CA SER A 66 -4.81 61.79 -9.42
C SER A 66 -3.88 62.58 -8.49
N ASP A 67 -3.65 62.01 -7.32
CA ASP A 67 -2.85 62.54 -6.23
C ASP A 67 -1.57 61.71 -6.00
N ARG A 68 -0.58 62.32 -5.35
CA ARG A 68 0.64 61.64 -4.90
C ARG A 68 0.87 61.95 -3.43
N LEU A 69 0.64 60.97 -2.58
CA LEU A 69 0.59 61.09 -1.12
C LEU A 69 1.72 60.28 -0.49
N THR A 70 2.31 60.78 0.60
CA THR A 70 3.43 60.12 1.30
C THR A 70 3.32 60.35 2.81
N GLY A 71 3.41 59.26 3.56
CA GLY A 71 3.46 59.23 5.02
C GLY A 71 4.79 59.67 5.63
N GLY A 72 4.88 59.49 6.93
CA GLY A 72 5.98 59.77 7.84
C GLY A 72 6.75 58.50 8.22
N ALA A 73 7.06 58.33 9.50
CA ALA A 73 7.81 57.17 10.01
C ALA A 73 7.11 56.50 11.21
N ASP A 74 5.85 56.88 11.44
CA ASP A 74 4.94 56.33 12.43
C ASP A 74 3.73 55.80 11.65
N ALA A 75 2.93 54.91 12.26
CA ALA A 75 1.70 54.37 11.66
C ALA A 75 0.75 55.48 11.16
N ASP A 76 0.56 55.56 9.85
CA ASP A 76 -0.22 56.57 9.14
C ASP A 76 -1.50 56.01 8.51
N THR A 77 -2.42 56.90 8.15
CA THR A 77 -3.61 56.56 7.35
C THR A 77 -3.69 57.48 6.13
N ILE A 78 -3.68 56.92 4.94
CA ILE A 78 -3.65 57.64 3.66
C ILE A 78 -4.83 57.19 2.79
N MET A 79 -5.68 58.12 2.36
CA MET A 79 -6.83 57.84 1.49
C MET A 79 -6.73 58.64 0.18
N GLY A 80 -6.73 57.98 -0.97
CA GLY A 80 -6.67 58.56 -2.33
C GLY A 80 -8.02 59.16 -2.76
N LEU A 81 -9.09 58.40 -2.55
CA LEU A 81 -10.50 58.68 -2.89
C LEU A 81 -10.87 58.36 -4.34
N ALA A 82 -10.61 59.24 -5.30
CA ALA A 82 -10.99 58.98 -6.68
C ALA A 82 -9.96 59.56 -7.66
N GLY A 83 -9.78 58.89 -8.80
CA GLY A 83 -8.69 59.17 -9.74
C GLY A 83 -7.51 58.23 -9.49
N ASN A 84 -6.57 58.19 -10.45
CA ASN A 84 -5.43 57.28 -10.38
C ASN A 84 -4.34 57.85 -9.46
N ASP A 85 -4.22 57.31 -8.27
CA ASP A 85 -3.42 57.85 -7.17
C ASP A 85 -2.10 57.08 -6.98
N THR A 86 -1.14 57.71 -6.28
CA THR A 86 0.07 57.02 -5.81
C THR A 86 0.29 57.30 -4.32
N LEU A 87 0.20 56.26 -3.51
CA LEU A 87 0.27 56.32 -2.05
C LEU A 87 1.54 55.63 -1.55
N GLN A 88 2.20 56.21 -0.55
CA GLN A 88 3.44 55.69 0.03
C GLN A 88 3.39 55.79 1.55
N GLY A 89 3.42 54.66 2.27
CA GLY A 89 3.42 54.59 3.74
C GLY A 89 4.76 55.04 4.34
N LEU A 90 5.84 54.46 3.82
CA LEU A 90 7.22 54.60 4.31
C LEU A 90 7.52 53.73 5.50
N ALA A 91 7.38 54.22 6.74
CA ALA A 91 7.73 53.41 7.89
C ALA A 91 6.71 53.43 9.01
N GLY A 92 6.55 52.28 9.67
CA GLY A 92 5.47 52.05 10.63
C GLY A 92 4.38 51.17 10.03
N ASP A 93 3.39 50.82 10.84
CA ASP A 93 2.24 50.01 10.39
C ASP A 93 1.19 50.94 9.75
N ASP A 94 1.22 51.08 8.44
CA ASP A 94 0.45 52.07 7.70
C ASP A 94 -0.86 51.51 7.13
N SER A 95 -1.84 52.39 6.91
CA SER A 95 -3.11 52.06 6.24
C SER A 95 -3.29 52.93 5.01
N LEU A 96 -3.28 52.33 3.82
CA LEU A 96 -3.39 52.98 2.52
C LEU A 96 -4.68 52.50 1.83
N ASP A 97 -5.49 53.43 1.33
CA ASP A 97 -6.76 53.17 0.62
C ASP A 97 -6.77 54.00 -0.67
N GLY A 98 -6.75 53.35 -1.83
CA GLY A 98 -6.74 53.98 -3.16
C GLY A 98 -8.08 54.62 -3.50
N GLY A 99 -9.14 53.82 -3.51
CA GLY A 99 -10.52 54.24 -3.77
C GLY A 99 -10.94 53.93 -5.21
N ASP A 100 -11.61 54.86 -5.90
CA ASP A 100 -12.00 54.68 -7.30
C ASP A 100 -10.84 55.09 -8.24
N GLY A 101 -10.21 54.20 -8.96
CA GLY A 101 -9.06 54.55 -9.80
C GLY A 101 -8.26 53.35 -10.26
N SER A 102 -7.18 53.61 -10.98
CA SER A 102 -6.10 52.62 -11.11
C SER A 102 -4.92 53.18 -10.35
N ASP A 103 -4.70 52.66 -9.16
CA ASP A 103 -3.89 53.23 -8.11
C ASP A 103 -2.60 52.45 -7.90
N VAL A 104 -1.61 53.10 -7.28
CA VAL A 104 -0.34 52.47 -6.93
C VAL A 104 -0.02 52.72 -5.46
N LEU A 105 -0.02 51.66 -4.65
CA LEU A 105 0.17 51.72 -3.20
C LEU A 105 1.49 51.04 -2.80
N TYR A 106 2.28 51.70 -1.95
CA TYR A 106 3.55 51.15 -1.45
C TYR A 106 3.66 51.27 0.08
N GLY A 107 3.84 50.16 0.81
CA GLY A 107 4.24 50.17 2.23
C GLY A 107 5.72 50.53 2.41
N GLN A 108 6.61 49.76 1.74
CA GLN A 108 8.07 49.94 1.54
C GLN A 108 9.02 49.52 2.67
N ASP A 109 8.59 49.34 3.91
CA ASP A 109 9.49 49.01 5.02
C ASP A 109 9.27 47.62 5.62
N ALA A 110 9.42 47.47 6.94
CA ALA A 110 9.21 46.26 7.71
C ALA A 110 7.97 46.36 8.63
N GLY A 111 7.14 47.40 8.45
CA GLY A 111 5.87 47.56 9.13
C GLY A 111 4.85 46.51 8.68
N ASN A 112 3.79 46.34 9.46
CA ASN A 112 2.65 45.52 9.06
C ASN A 112 1.60 46.43 8.44
N ASP A 113 1.63 46.55 7.12
CA ASP A 113 0.81 47.52 6.41
C ASP A 113 -0.54 46.94 5.98
N THR A 114 -1.52 47.81 5.78
CA THR A 114 -2.82 47.48 5.17
C THR A 114 -3.00 48.34 3.92
N LEU A 115 -3.04 47.70 2.75
CA LEU A 115 -3.21 48.33 1.44
C LEU A 115 -4.54 47.86 0.83
N ILE A 116 -5.40 48.82 0.46
CA ILE A 116 -6.70 48.57 -0.19
C ILE A 116 -6.71 49.32 -1.51
N GLY A 117 -6.84 48.63 -2.64
CA GLY A 117 -6.90 49.21 -3.98
C GLY A 117 -8.22 49.94 -4.20
N GLY A 118 -9.31 49.18 -4.20
CA GLY A 118 -10.67 49.72 -4.32
C GLY A 118 -11.30 49.31 -5.64
N ALA A 119 -11.58 50.25 -6.53
CA ALA A 119 -12.25 49.98 -7.80
C ALA A 119 -11.44 50.47 -9.00
N GLY A 120 -11.10 49.57 -9.91
CA GLY A 120 -10.24 49.73 -11.07
C GLY A 120 -9.05 48.78 -10.95
N GLY A 121 -8.13 48.79 -11.93
CA GLY A 121 -6.96 47.90 -11.88
C GLY A 121 -5.80 48.55 -11.14
N ASP A 122 -5.44 48.00 -9.99
CA ASP A 122 -4.54 48.57 -8.99
C ASP A 122 -3.20 47.83 -8.90
N SER A 123 -2.19 48.48 -8.32
CA SER A 123 -0.86 47.89 -8.08
C SER A 123 -0.43 48.12 -6.62
N LEU A 124 -0.46 47.06 -5.83
CA LEU A 124 -0.19 47.08 -4.39
C LEU A 124 1.13 46.40 -4.07
N TYR A 125 2.00 47.09 -3.35
CA TYR A 125 3.30 46.60 -2.91
C TYR A 125 3.44 46.75 -1.40
N GLY A 126 3.29 45.64 -0.65
CA GLY A 126 3.36 45.64 0.83
C GLY A 126 4.74 46.05 1.31
N GLY A 127 5.74 45.21 1.08
CA GLY A 127 7.07 45.41 1.65
C GLY A 127 7.44 44.19 2.48
N SER A 128 8.35 44.36 3.43
CA SER A 128 8.62 43.33 4.45
C SER A 128 7.67 43.55 5.62
N GLY A 129 7.51 42.55 6.50
CA GLY A 129 6.51 42.62 7.57
C GLY A 129 5.27 41.80 7.20
N ASN A 130 4.27 41.75 8.06
CA ASN A 130 3.06 40.95 7.82
C ASN A 130 1.95 41.86 7.27
N ASP A 131 1.90 41.98 5.94
CA ASP A 131 1.02 42.92 5.26
C ASP A 131 -0.34 42.31 4.88
N LEU A 132 -1.37 43.17 4.83
CA LEU A 132 -2.68 42.87 4.25
C LEU A 132 -2.85 43.68 2.96
N LEU A 133 -2.99 43.01 1.83
CA LEU A 133 -3.28 43.62 0.53
C LEU A 133 -4.65 43.14 0.03
N ASP A 134 -5.49 44.08 -0.40
CA ASP A 134 -6.83 43.82 -0.94
C ASP A 134 -7.00 44.65 -2.23
N GLY A 135 -7.06 43.99 -3.39
CA GLY A 135 -7.17 44.63 -4.71
C GLY A 135 -8.53 45.29 -4.89
N GLY A 136 -9.59 44.50 -4.70
CA GLY A 136 -10.96 44.96 -4.73
C GLY A 136 -11.65 44.58 -6.04
N ALA A 137 -11.92 45.54 -6.92
CA ALA A 137 -12.63 45.28 -8.15
C ALA A 137 -11.87 45.78 -9.38
N GLY A 138 -11.43 44.91 -10.25
CA GLY A 138 -10.62 45.21 -11.42
C GLY A 138 -9.57 44.12 -11.61
N ASP A 139 -8.73 44.25 -12.64
CA ASP A 139 -7.60 43.33 -12.82
C ASP A 139 -6.40 43.91 -12.04
N ASP A 140 -6.09 43.31 -10.89
CA ASP A 140 -5.17 43.86 -9.90
C ASP A 140 -3.81 43.14 -9.86
N TYR A 141 -2.78 43.87 -9.43
CA TYR A 141 -1.42 43.34 -9.22
C TYR A 141 -1.00 43.53 -7.77
N LEU A 142 -0.92 42.46 -7.00
CA LEU A 142 -0.53 42.45 -5.59
C LEU A 142 0.83 41.74 -5.45
N SER A 143 1.82 42.41 -4.87
CA SER A 143 3.16 41.82 -4.75
C SER A 143 3.88 42.17 -3.46
N VAL A 144 4.35 41.12 -2.78
CA VAL A 144 5.33 41.14 -1.70
C VAL A 144 6.56 40.29 -2.10
N TYR A 145 6.83 40.20 -3.40
CA TYR A 145 7.90 39.35 -3.93
C TYR A 145 9.29 39.76 -3.42
N GLY A 146 10.05 38.80 -2.90
CA GLY A 146 11.42 39.00 -2.43
C GLY A 146 11.53 39.67 -1.06
N THR A 147 10.43 39.81 -0.33
CA THR A 147 10.39 40.29 1.05
C THR A 147 10.19 39.12 2.02
N THR A 148 10.08 39.40 3.31
CA THR A 148 9.84 38.39 4.35
C THR A 148 8.63 38.79 5.16
N GLY A 149 7.77 37.84 5.49
CA GLY A 149 6.60 38.06 6.34
C GLY A 149 5.52 37.04 6.04
N ASN A 150 4.52 36.95 6.92
CA ASN A 150 3.33 36.15 6.64
C ASN A 150 2.23 37.11 6.20
N HIS A 151 2.02 37.21 4.90
CA HIS A 151 1.16 38.18 4.25
C HIS A 151 -0.24 37.61 4.01
N THR A 152 -1.22 38.50 3.87
CA THR A 152 -2.58 38.17 3.43
C THR A 152 -2.91 38.97 2.18
N LEU A 153 -3.14 38.30 1.06
CA LEU A 153 -3.45 38.92 -0.23
C LEU A 153 -4.86 38.51 -0.69
N ARG A 154 -5.63 39.46 -1.20
CA ARG A 154 -6.96 39.20 -1.79
C ARG A 154 -7.08 39.95 -3.12
N GLY A 155 -7.34 39.25 -4.21
CA GLY A 155 -7.59 39.83 -5.53
C GLY A 155 -8.92 40.56 -5.55
N GLY A 156 -10.01 39.81 -5.39
CA GLY A 156 -11.36 40.34 -5.31
C GLY A 156 -12.19 39.93 -6.52
N THR A 157 -12.52 40.87 -7.41
CA THR A 157 -13.20 40.54 -8.67
C THR A 157 -12.38 41.03 -9.85
N GLY A 158 -12.17 40.21 -10.86
CA GLY A 158 -11.33 40.53 -12.02
C GLY A 158 -10.31 39.42 -12.25
N SER A 159 -9.39 39.61 -13.19
CA SER A 159 -8.27 38.67 -13.37
C SER A 159 -7.03 39.22 -12.69
N ASP A 160 -6.75 38.70 -11.51
CA ASP A 160 -5.77 39.23 -10.59
C ASP A 160 -4.44 38.46 -10.64
N THR A 161 -3.34 39.13 -10.27
CA THR A 161 -2.03 38.49 -10.11
C THR A 161 -1.47 38.78 -8.74
N LEU A 162 -1.25 37.73 -7.95
CA LEU A 162 -0.81 37.82 -6.56
C LEU A 162 0.54 37.11 -6.38
N TYR A 163 1.48 37.73 -5.66
CA TYR A 163 2.78 37.14 -5.28
C TYR A 163 3.01 37.24 -3.77
N GLY A 164 3.11 36.10 -3.06
CA GLY A 164 3.30 35.98 -1.60
C GLY A 164 4.74 36.18 -1.12
N GLY A 165 5.73 35.74 -1.89
CA GLY A 165 7.13 36.05 -1.59
C GLY A 165 7.77 35.01 -0.66
N ASN A 166 8.25 35.41 0.52
CA ASN A 166 8.76 34.44 1.51
C ASN A 166 7.98 34.57 2.82
N GLY A 167 7.70 33.44 3.44
CA GLY A 167 6.94 33.32 4.67
C GLY A 167 5.71 32.45 4.43
N ASN A 168 4.82 32.35 5.40
CA ASN A 168 3.62 31.54 5.26
C ASN A 168 2.46 32.47 4.89
N ASP A 169 2.15 32.54 3.60
CA ASP A 169 1.21 33.50 3.05
C ASP A 169 -0.20 32.92 2.90
N SER A 170 -1.20 33.79 2.94
CA SER A 170 -2.60 33.44 2.67
C SER A 170 -3.12 34.28 1.52
N MET A 171 -3.52 33.64 0.44
CA MET A 171 -3.87 34.28 -0.83
C MET A 171 -5.24 33.80 -1.28
N VAL A 172 -6.10 34.74 -1.69
CA VAL A 172 -7.41 34.44 -2.28
C VAL A 172 -7.52 35.22 -3.59
N GLY A 173 -7.77 34.54 -4.71
CA GLY A 173 -8.03 35.15 -6.03
C GLY A 173 -9.38 35.87 -6.01
N GLY A 174 -10.47 35.10 -6.01
CA GLY A 174 -11.83 35.61 -5.92
C GLY A 174 -12.66 35.24 -7.15
N ASP A 175 -13.35 36.23 -7.75
CA ASP A 175 -14.09 36.02 -8.99
C ASP A 175 -13.23 36.42 -10.20
N GLY A 176 -13.04 35.54 -11.17
CA GLY A 176 -12.28 35.78 -12.41
C GLY A 176 -11.10 34.81 -12.53
N ASN A 177 -10.34 34.92 -13.62
CA ASN A 177 -9.22 34.00 -13.86
C ASN A 177 -7.94 34.58 -13.25
N ASP A 178 -7.50 34.00 -12.15
CA ASP A 178 -6.46 34.56 -11.29
C ASP A 178 -5.12 33.80 -11.43
N SER A 179 -4.04 34.47 -11.03
CA SER A 179 -2.69 33.88 -11.00
C SER A 179 -2.04 34.12 -9.64
N LEU A 180 -1.92 33.06 -8.85
CA LEU A 180 -1.40 33.10 -7.47
C LEU A 180 -0.05 32.38 -7.40
N TYR A 181 0.96 33.09 -6.90
CA TYR A 181 2.31 32.58 -6.68
C TYR A 181 2.69 32.71 -5.20
N GLY A 182 2.67 31.61 -4.45
CA GLY A 182 2.96 31.61 -3.00
C GLY A 182 4.41 32.02 -2.72
N GLY A 183 5.35 31.35 -3.38
CA GLY A 183 6.77 31.57 -3.13
C GLY A 183 7.26 30.63 -2.03
N VAL A 184 8.19 31.06 -1.20
CA VAL A 184 8.83 30.18 -0.20
C VAL A 184 8.08 30.22 1.12
N GLY A 185 7.55 29.09 1.53
CA GLY A 185 7.02 28.84 2.87
C GLY A 185 5.77 27.97 2.80
N ASN A 186 5.08 27.85 3.94
CA ASN A 186 3.86 27.07 3.98
C ASN A 186 2.67 27.95 3.61
N ASP A 187 2.37 28.00 2.32
CA ASP A 187 1.37 28.92 1.77
C ASP A 187 -0.01 28.29 1.64
N LEU A 188 -1.05 29.13 1.77
CA LEU A 188 -2.44 28.81 1.49
C LEU A 188 -2.92 29.66 0.31
N LEU A 189 -3.21 29.02 -0.82
CA LEU A 189 -3.73 29.65 -2.04
C LEU A 189 -5.13 29.12 -2.32
N ASP A 190 -6.07 30.03 -2.59
CA ASP A 190 -7.46 29.75 -2.96
C ASP A 190 -7.78 30.57 -4.22
N GLY A 191 -8.02 29.91 -5.36
CA GLY A 191 -8.32 30.53 -6.65
C GLY A 191 -9.68 31.21 -6.63
N GLY A 192 -10.71 30.43 -6.29
CA GLY A 192 -12.07 30.91 -6.14
C GLY A 192 -12.95 30.49 -7.30
N ALA A 193 -13.36 31.43 -8.15
CA ALA A 193 -14.25 31.16 -9.27
C ALA A 193 -13.68 31.72 -10.57
N GLY A 194 -13.31 30.86 -11.50
CA GLY A 194 -12.64 31.21 -12.75
C GLY A 194 -11.74 30.06 -13.17
N ASP A 195 -11.08 30.17 -14.33
CA ASP A 195 -10.01 29.22 -14.66
C ASP A 195 -8.69 29.79 -14.10
N ASP A 196 -8.23 29.25 -12.97
CA ASP A 196 -7.16 29.81 -12.14
C ASP A 196 -5.82 29.10 -12.30
N TYR A 197 -4.73 29.81 -12.00
CA TYR A 197 -3.37 29.28 -11.97
C TYR A 197 -2.74 29.48 -10.59
N LEU A 198 -2.45 28.40 -9.88
CA LEU A 198 -1.86 28.41 -8.53
C LEU A 198 -0.50 27.73 -8.55
N SER A 199 0.52 28.35 -7.95
CA SER A 199 1.90 27.81 -7.97
C SER A 199 2.72 28.12 -6.72
N THR A 200 3.34 27.09 -6.14
CA THR A 200 4.39 27.18 -5.10
C THR A 200 5.73 26.55 -5.52
N TYR A 201 5.88 26.23 -6.81
CA TYR A 201 7.02 25.54 -7.44
C TYR A 201 8.41 25.80 -6.82
N GLY A 202 9.13 24.71 -6.52
CA GLY A 202 10.56 24.71 -6.16
C GLY A 202 10.86 25.01 -4.68
N THR A 203 9.92 24.75 -3.78
CA THR A 203 10.10 24.91 -2.33
C THR A 203 10.03 23.54 -1.67
N MET A 204 10.72 23.33 -0.55
CA MET A 204 10.58 22.10 0.25
C MET A 204 9.56 22.29 1.39
N SER A 205 8.59 23.17 1.21
CA SER A 205 7.63 23.60 2.24
C SER A 205 6.23 23.11 1.89
N ASN A 206 5.42 22.84 2.91
CA ASN A 206 4.09 22.26 2.73
C ASN A 206 3.09 23.35 2.34
N ALA A 207 2.42 23.20 1.20
CA ALA A 207 1.44 24.12 0.68
C ALA A 207 0.01 23.56 0.73
N THR A 208 -0.98 24.46 0.71
CA THR A 208 -2.39 24.13 0.49
C THR A 208 -2.92 24.97 -0.66
N LEU A 209 -3.31 24.31 -1.76
CA LEU A 209 -3.84 24.95 -2.97
C LEU A 209 -5.29 24.48 -3.18
N ILE A 210 -6.19 25.42 -3.44
CA ILE A 210 -7.60 25.18 -3.70
C ILE A 210 -7.94 25.91 -5.00
N GLY A 211 -8.33 25.19 -6.06
CA GLY A 211 -8.74 25.76 -7.34
C GLY A 211 -10.10 26.46 -7.21
N GLY A 212 -11.14 25.65 -6.99
CA GLY A 212 -12.49 26.14 -6.71
C GLY A 212 -13.47 25.81 -7.82
N ILE A 213 -14.01 26.81 -8.52
CA ILE A 213 -14.96 26.62 -9.62
C ILE A 213 -14.32 27.07 -10.93
N GLY A 214 -14.11 26.17 -11.87
CA GLY A 214 -13.57 26.44 -13.18
C GLY A 214 -12.55 25.38 -13.58
N ASN A 215 -11.81 25.56 -14.67
CA ASN A 215 -10.76 24.60 -15.05
C ASN A 215 -9.42 25.13 -14.57
N ASP A 216 -8.97 24.63 -13.43
CA ASP A 216 -7.86 25.17 -12.68
C ASP A 216 -6.56 24.41 -12.96
N THR A 217 -5.43 25.06 -12.72
CA THR A 217 -4.10 24.45 -12.80
C THR A 217 -3.30 24.74 -11.55
N LEU A 218 -2.98 23.69 -10.78
CA LEU A 218 -2.33 23.76 -9.48
C LEU A 218 -0.97 23.07 -9.55
N TYR A 219 0.10 23.80 -9.21
CA TYR A 219 1.47 23.30 -9.14
C TYR A 219 2.05 23.49 -7.74
N SER A 220 2.33 22.42 -7.02
CA SER A 220 2.96 22.50 -5.70
C SER A 220 4.50 22.42 -5.77
N GLY A 221 5.15 22.12 -4.63
CA GLY A 221 6.61 22.08 -4.49
C GLY A 221 7.13 20.68 -4.17
N ASP A 222 8.31 20.59 -3.58
CA ASP A 222 8.91 19.35 -3.06
C ASP A 222 8.43 19.07 -1.60
N GLY A 223 7.26 19.59 -1.22
CA GLY A 223 6.73 19.62 0.15
C GLY A 223 5.98 18.34 0.54
N ALA A 224 5.13 18.40 1.55
CA ALA A 224 4.03 17.43 1.67
C ALA A 224 2.74 18.25 1.62
N ASP A 225 2.16 18.27 0.42
CA ASP A 225 1.25 19.29 -0.05
C ASP A 225 -0.20 18.77 -0.09
N SER A 226 -1.16 19.69 -0.02
CA SER A 226 -2.59 19.39 -0.15
C SER A 226 -3.18 20.22 -1.28
N LEU A 227 -3.67 19.57 -2.33
CA LEU A 227 -4.21 20.21 -3.51
C LEU A 227 -5.65 19.72 -3.76
N ASP A 228 -6.56 20.66 -4.02
CA ASP A 228 -7.98 20.41 -4.30
C ASP A 228 -8.39 21.20 -5.55
N GLY A 229 -8.70 20.50 -6.65
CA GLY A 229 -9.12 21.09 -7.93
C GLY A 229 -10.49 21.75 -7.82
N GLY A 230 -11.50 20.99 -7.43
CA GLY A 230 -12.86 21.47 -7.17
C GLY A 230 -13.84 21.09 -8.27
N ASP A 231 -14.67 22.04 -8.71
CA ASP A 231 -15.61 21.83 -9.82
C ASP A 231 -14.92 22.26 -11.13
N GLY A 232 -14.57 21.34 -12.03
CA GLY A 232 -13.68 21.71 -13.12
C GLY A 232 -13.26 20.60 -14.08
N ASN A 233 -12.29 20.89 -14.94
CA ASN A 233 -11.46 19.85 -15.54
C ASN A 233 -10.04 20.28 -15.22
N ASP A 234 -9.54 19.81 -14.10
CA ASP A 234 -8.43 20.43 -13.41
C ASP A 234 -7.12 19.70 -13.70
N GLY A 235 -6.02 20.44 -13.65
CA GLY A 235 -4.65 19.90 -13.68
C GLY A 235 -4.00 20.08 -12.33
N VAL A 236 -3.74 19.00 -11.61
CA VAL A 236 -3.24 19.03 -10.22
C VAL A 236 -1.92 18.26 -10.14
N TYR A 237 -0.84 18.93 -9.72
CA TYR A 237 0.53 18.40 -9.79
C TYR A 237 1.27 18.55 -8.44
N GLY A 238 1.57 17.42 -7.79
CA GLY A 238 2.23 17.28 -6.48
C GLY A 238 3.75 17.41 -6.49
N PHE A 239 4.40 16.86 -7.53
CA PHE A 239 5.85 16.78 -7.75
C PHE A 239 6.62 15.85 -6.84
N SER A 240 7.02 16.27 -5.64
CA SER A 240 7.85 15.46 -4.76
C SER A 240 7.37 15.69 -3.36
N GLY A 241 7.18 14.65 -2.59
CA GLY A 241 6.41 14.80 -1.38
C GLY A 241 5.63 13.56 -1.04
N ASN A 242 4.92 13.63 0.08
CA ASN A 242 3.83 12.70 0.32
C ASN A 242 2.57 13.57 0.28
N ASP A 243 1.99 13.69 -0.89
CA ASP A 243 1.00 14.69 -1.24
C ASP A 243 -0.41 14.12 -1.18
N THR A 244 -1.38 15.01 -1.06
CA THR A 244 -2.81 14.68 -1.14
C THR A 244 -3.45 15.52 -2.23
N LEU A 245 -3.91 14.86 -3.29
CA LEU A 245 -4.50 15.49 -4.47
C LEU A 245 -5.96 15.05 -4.63
N ILE A 246 -6.85 16.00 -4.84
CA ILE A 246 -8.28 15.78 -5.09
C ILE A 246 -8.66 16.51 -6.38
N GLY A 247 -9.24 15.81 -7.35
CA GLY A 247 -9.75 16.38 -8.60
C GLY A 247 -11.08 17.07 -8.34
N GLY A 248 -12.09 16.30 -7.95
CA GLY A 248 -13.40 16.81 -7.59
C GLY A 248 -14.45 16.42 -8.62
N ALA A 249 -15.03 17.37 -9.34
CA ALA A 249 -16.09 17.12 -10.30
C ALA A 249 -15.73 17.59 -11.70
N GLY A 250 -15.75 16.67 -12.66
CA GLY A 250 -15.44 16.85 -14.08
C GLY A 250 -14.25 15.96 -14.45
N ASN A 251 -13.58 16.21 -15.57
CA ASN A 251 -12.54 15.30 -16.06
C ASN A 251 -11.15 15.80 -15.69
N ASP A 252 -10.57 15.25 -14.64
CA ASP A 252 -9.38 15.80 -14.02
C ASP A 252 -8.10 15.05 -14.39
N THR A 253 -6.96 15.72 -14.30
CA THR A 253 -5.62 15.14 -14.44
C THR A 253 -4.81 15.40 -13.18
N LEU A 254 -4.48 14.33 -12.46
CA LEU A 254 -3.72 14.36 -11.21
C LEU A 254 -2.39 13.63 -11.38
N ASP A 255 -1.32 14.21 -10.85
CA ASP A 255 0.06 13.71 -10.93
C ASP A 255 0.72 13.91 -9.55
N GLY A 256 0.93 12.81 -8.82
CA GLY A 256 1.54 12.78 -7.48
C GLY A 256 3.02 13.08 -7.55
N GLY A 257 3.75 12.30 -8.34
CA GLY A 257 5.15 12.53 -8.65
C GLY A 257 6.06 11.60 -7.85
N ALA A 258 6.77 12.08 -6.83
CA ALA A 258 7.72 11.26 -6.10
C ALA A 258 7.48 11.29 -4.59
N GLY A 259 7.29 10.12 -4.00
CA GLY A 259 6.98 9.85 -2.60
C GLY A 259 5.62 9.20 -2.50
N ASN A 260 5.11 9.00 -1.28
CA ASN A 260 3.91 8.19 -1.09
C ASN A 260 2.68 9.08 -1.07
N ASP A 261 1.96 9.11 -2.18
CA ASP A 261 0.90 10.07 -2.49
C ASP A 261 -0.51 9.47 -2.34
N SER A 262 -1.48 10.35 -2.15
CA SER A 262 -2.91 10.01 -2.07
C SER A 262 -3.70 10.82 -3.08
N LEU A 263 -4.18 10.18 -4.14
CA LEU A 263 -4.91 10.80 -5.25
C LEU A 263 -6.37 10.35 -5.28
N GLN A 264 -7.29 11.28 -5.49
CA GLN A 264 -8.72 11.02 -5.68
C GLN A 264 -9.26 11.80 -6.88
N GLY A 265 -9.73 11.10 -7.93
CA GLY A 265 -10.32 11.70 -9.14
C GLY A 265 -11.66 12.37 -8.84
N GLY A 266 -12.68 11.59 -8.48
CA GLY A 266 -13.99 12.08 -8.09
C GLY A 266 -15.08 11.71 -9.08
N ASP A 267 -15.91 12.68 -9.49
CA ASP A 267 -16.97 12.48 -10.49
C ASP A 267 -16.43 12.87 -11.87
N GLY A 268 -16.21 11.96 -12.81
CA GLY A 268 -15.42 12.36 -13.97
C GLY A 268 -15.11 11.32 -15.03
N THR A 269 -14.00 11.54 -15.71
CA THR A 269 -13.29 10.58 -16.55
C THR A 269 -11.86 11.02 -16.39
N ASP A 270 -11.27 10.53 -15.31
CA ASP A 270 -10.10 11.13 -14.70
C ASP A 270 -8.84 10.38 -15.10
N THR A 271 -7.71 11.07 -15.01
CA THR A 271 -6.40 10.49 -15.26
C THR A 271 -5.50 10.74 -14.05
N LEU A 272 -5.09 9.68 -13.36
CA LEU A 272 -4.30 9.75 -12.13
C LEU A 272 -2.95 9.06 -12.34
N TYR A 273 -1.86 9.73 -11.95
CA TYR A 273 -0.49 9.21 -11.96
C TYR A 273 0.09 9.25 -10.54
N GLY A 274 0.44 8.10 -9.96
CA GLY A 274 1.17 8.02 -8.69
C GLY A 274 2.67 8.32 -8.88
N ASP A 275 3.27 7.71 -9.90
CA ASP A 275 4.69 7.80 -10.26
C ASP A 275 5.61 7.06 -9.26
N ASP A 276 6.60 7.68 -8.62
CA ASP A 276 7.57 6.99 -7.76
C ASP A 276 7.08 6.94 -6.30
N GLY A 277 6.70 5.80 -5.72
CA GLY A 277 6.31 5.71 -4.31
C GLY A 277 5.35 4.57 -4.01
N ASP A 278 5.03 4.35 -2.73
CA ASP A 278 3.90 3.46 -2.39
C ASP A 278 2.61 4.32 -2.33
N ASP A 279 1.85 4.37 -3.42
CA ASP A 279 0.76 5.34 -3.63
C ASP A 279 -0.63 4.77 -3.36
N THR A 280 -1.60 5.67 -3.16
CA THR A 280 -3.02 5.34 -3.06
C THR A 280 -3.83 6.15 -4.06
N LEU A 281 -4.45 5.50 -5.04
CA LEU A 281 -5.22 6.13 -6.11
C LEU A 281 -6.68 5.65 -6.07
N ILE A 282 -7.62 6.59 -6.14
CA ILE A 282 -9.07 6.31 -6.20
C ILE A 282 -9.68 7.07 -7.38
N GLY A 283 -10.25 6.36 -8.37
CA GLY A 283 -10.85 6.94 -9.58
C GLY A 283 -12.16 7.64 -9.25
N GLY A 284 -13.15 6.86 -8.80
CA GLY A 284 -14.42 7.38 -8.32
C GLY A 284 -15.58 6.98 -9.22
N ILE A 285 -16.35 7.95 -9.74
CA ILE A 285 -17.44 7.70 -10.68
C ILE A 285 -16.98 8.19 -12.05
N GLY A 286 -16.75 7.31 -13.01
CA GLY A 286 -16.17 7.74 -14.27
C GLY A 286 -15.65 6.59 -15.09
N ASN A 287 -15.14 6.81 -16.30
CA ASN A 287 -14.28 5.78 -16.92
C ASN A 287 -12.86 6.30 -16.79
N ASP A 288 -12.15 5.85 -15.76
CA ASP A 288 -10.94 6.49 -15.29
C ASP A 288 -9.69 5.76 -15.82
N SER A 289 -8.55 6.44 -15.81
CA SER A 289 -7.25 5.87 -16.14
C SER A 289 -6.27 6.13 -14.99
N LEU A 290 -5.92 5.07 -14.27
CA LEU A 290 -5.13 5.13 -13.05
C LEU A 290 -3.79 4.40 -13.25
N TYR A 291 -2.70 5.07 -12.93
CA TYR A 291 -1.33 4.62 -13.12
C TYR A 291 -0.61 4.69 -11.78
N GLY A 292 -0.34 3.55 -11.14
CA GLY A 292 0.39 3.42 -9.87
C GLY A 292 1.82 3.93 -10.01
N GLY A 293 2.69 3.15 -10.64
CA GLY A 293 4.04 3.56 -10.98
C GLY A 293 5.10 2.65 -10.35
N ASP A 294 6.15 3.23 -9.78
CA ASP A 294 7.22 2.49 -9.12
C ASP A 294 7.00 2.45 -7.60
N GLY A 295 6.57 1.31 -7.04
CA GLY A 295 6.43 1.08 -5.59
C GLY A 295 5.29 0.11 -5.31
N ALA A 296 4.89 -0.08 -4.06
CA ALA A 296 3.78 -0.99 -3.74
C ALA A 296 2.46 -0.21 -3.62
N ASP A 297 1.69 -0.17 -4.71
CA ASP A 297 0.55 0.72 -4.87
C ASP A 297 -0.78 0.11 -4.47
N SER A 298 -1.73 0.97 -4.10
CA SER A 298 -3.13 0.63 -3.85
C SER A 298 -4.05 1.44 -4.77
N VAL A 299 -4.60 0.82 -5.80
CA VAL A 299 -5.37 1.50 -6.85
C VAL A 299 -6.80 0.94 -6.93
N ASP A 300 -7.80 1.82 -6.87
CA ASP A 300 -9.24 1.51 -6.93
C ASP A 300 -9.92 2.34 -8.03
N GLY A 301 -10.42 1.69 -9.08
CA GLY A 301 -11.11 2.32 -10.22
C GLY A 301 -12.44 2.94 -9.82
N GLY A 302 -13.31 2.16 -9.18
CA GLY A 302 -14.61 2.60 -8.67
C GLY A 302 -15.77 2.21 -9.59
N ASP A 303 -16.67 3.15 -9.89
CA ASP A 303 -17.84 2.93 -10.74
C ASP A 303 -17.51 3.34 -12.19
N GLY A 304 -17.39 2.37 -13.11
CA GLY A 304 -17.23 2.63 -14.54
C GLY A 304 -16.49 1.58 -15.32
N ASN A 305 -15.91 1.94 -16.48
CA ASN A 305 -15.06 1.02 -17.23
C ASN A 305 -13.63 1.57 -17.18
N ASP A 306 -12.87 1.11 -16.21
CA ASP A 306 -11.64 1.75 -15.80
C ASP A 306 -10.41 1.05 -16.38
N GLY A 307 -9.35 1.81 -16.59
CA GLY A 307 -8.02 1.32 -16.90
C GLY A 307 -7.11 1.50 -15.69
N VAL A 308 -6.71 0.41 -15.05
CA VAL A 308 -5.94 0.40 -13.81
C VAL A 308 -4.58 -0.30 -14.04
N TYR A 309 -3.48 0.40 -13.82
CA TYR A 309 -2.12 -0.05 -14.14
C TYR A 309 -1.21 0.08 -12.92
N GLY A 310 -0.61 -1.00 -12.42
CA GLY A 310 0.31 -1.03 -11.26
C GLY A 310 1.74 -0.62 -11.62
N PHE A 311 2.30 -1.18 -12.68
CA PHE A 311 3.70 -1.04 -13.12
C PHE A 311 4.71 -1.81 -12.26
N SER A 312 5.63 -1.18 -11.52
CA SER A 312 6.70 -1.90 -10.82
C SER A 312 6.38 -1.95 -9.33
N GLY A 313 6.14 -3.11 -8.74
CA GLY A 313 5.58 -3.10 -7.40
C GLY A 313 5.19 -4.44 -6.83
N ASN A 314 4.54 -4.44 -5.67
CA ASN A 314 3.64 -5.54 -5.34
C ASN A 314 2.30 -4.88 -5.08
N ASP A 315 1.49 -4.77 -6.13
CA ASP A 315 0.40 -3.81 -6.18
C ASP A 315 -0.92 -4.46 -5.80
N THR A 316 -1.86 -3.64 -5.32
CA THR A 316 -3.25 -4.04 -5.09
C THR A 316 -4.15 -3.22 -6.00
N LEU A 317 -4.74 -3.87 -7.00
CA LEU A 317 -5.56 -3.25 -8.03
C LEU A 317 -7.00 -3.72 -7.93
N ILE A 318 -7.96 -2.79 -7.89
CA ILE A 318 -9.40 -3.05 -7.83
C ILE A 318 -10.07 -2.31 -8.98
N GLY A 319 -10.82 -3.03 -9.83
CA GLY A 319 -11.61 -2.43 -10.92
C GLY A 319 -12.87 -1.77 -10.41
N GLY A 320 -13.72 -2.56 -9.73
CA GLY A 320 -14.94 -2.06 -9.11
C GLY A 320 -16.17 -2.48 -9.91
N ALA A 321 -16.95 -1.55 -10.42
CA ALA A 321 -18.20 -1.82 -11.12
C ALA A 321 -18.17 -1.38 -12.59
N GLY A 322 -18.07 -2.33 -13.51
CA GLY A 322 -18.23 -2.18 -14.95
C GLY A 322 -17.29 -3.11 -15.70
N ASN A 323 -16.80 -2.75 -16.87
CA ASN A 323 -15.92 -3.66 -17.63
C ASN A 323 -14.51 -3.11 -17.61
N ASP A 324 -13.71 -3.59 -16.68
CA ASP A 324 -12.44 -2.97 -16.32
C ASP A 324 -11.26 -3.67 -16.97
N THR A 325 -10.16 -2.94 -17.13
CA THR A 325 -8.87 -3.46 -17.58
C THR A 325 -7.82 -3.19 -16.51
N LEU A 326 -7.31 -4.25 -15.89
CA LEU A 326 -6.30 -4.21 -14.84
C LEU A 326 -4.99 -4.82 -15.36
N ASP A 327 -3.87 -4.18 -15.05
CA ASP A 327 -2.52 -4.58 -15.45
C ASP A 327 -1.56 -4.41 -14.25
N GLY A 328 -1.14 -5.51 -13.62
CA GLY A 328 -0.27 -5.55 -12.44
C GLY A 328 1.12 -5.02 -12.79
N GLY A 329 1.84 -5.75 -13.64
CA GLY A 329 3.11 -5.31 -14.17
C GLY A 329 4.25 -6.18 -13.67
N ALA A 330 5.15 -5.64 -12.88
CA ALA A 330 6.32 -6.35 -12.39
C ALA A 330 6.29 -6.46 -10.86
N GLY A 331 6.30 -7.68 -10.36
CA GLY A 331 6.30 -8.08 -8.96
C GLY A 331 5.00 -8.82 -8.61
N ASN A 332 4.77 -9.08 -7.33
CA ASN A 332 3.71 -10.01 -6.93
C ASN A 332 2.42 -9.26 -6.62
N ASP A 333 1.52 -9.19 -7.59
CA ASP A 333 0.37 -8.30 -7.56
C ASP A 333 -0.93 -8.99 -7.13
N SER A 334 -1.90 -8.21 -6.68
CA SER A 334 -3.24 -8.65 -6.29
C SER A 334 -4.30 -7.87 -7.06
N LEU A 335 -4.92 -8.51 -8.05
CA LEU A 335 -5.90 -7.90 -8.95
C LEU A 335 -7.31 -8.42 -8.66
N GLN A 336 -8.29 -7.50 -8.55
CA GLN A 336 -9.71 -7.81 -8.39
C GLN A 336 -10.56 -7.03 -9.42
N GLY A 337 -11.18 -7.73 -10.38
CA GLY A 337 -12.04 -7.12 -11.41
C GLY A 337 -13.30 -6.49 -10.81
N GLY A 338 -14.14 -7.31 -10.18
CA GLY A 338 -15.34 -6.83 -9.49
C GLY A 338 -16.62 -7.24 -10.20
N ASP A 339 -17.52 -6.29 -10.45
CA ASP A 339 -18.79 -6.52 -11.15
C ASP A 339 -18.63 -6.19 -12.64
N GLY A 340 -18.72 -7.17 -13.54
CA GLY A 340 -18.93 -6.90 -14.96
C GLY A 340 -18.26 -7.88 -15.92
N THR A 341 -17.34 -7.44 -16.77
CA THR A 341 -16.66 -8.33 -17.73
C THR A 341 -15.26 -7.81 -17.91
N ASP A 342 -14.37 -8.32 -17.09
CA ASP A 342 -13.10 -7.66 -16.81
C ASP A 342 -11.94 -8.36 -17.51
N THR A 343 -10.86 -7.63 -17.68
CA THR A 343 -9.60 -8.13 -18.26
C THR A 343 -8.47 -7.85 -17.29
N LEU A 344 -7.86 -8.88 -16.72
CA LEU A 344 -6.79 -8.79 -15.72
C LEU A 344 -5.49 -9.37 -16.29
N TYR A 345 -4.40 -8.62 -16.22
CA TYR A 345 -3.04 -9.03 -16.58
C TYR A 345 -2.15 -8.96 -15.33
N GLY A 346 -1.58 -10.07 -14.86
CA GLY A 346 -0.57 -10.08 -13.79
C GLY A 346 0.80 -9.62 -14.30
N ASN A 347 1.25 -10.24 -15.40
CA ASN A 347 2.54 -10.11 -16.07
C ASN A 347 3.69 -10.79 -15.30
N ASP A 348 4.71 -10.07 -14.83
CA ASP A 348 5.92 -10.67 -14.25
C ASP A 348 5.75 -10.79 -12.74
N GLY A 349 5.68 -11.98 -12.15
CA GLY A 349 5.59 -12.14 -10.69
C GLY A 349 4.73 -13.32 -10.25
N ASP A 350 4.67 -13.59 -8.95
CA ASP A 350 3.72 -14.56 -8.40
C ASP A 350 2.40 -13.84 -8.05
N ASP A 351 1.47 -13.76 -9.00
CA ASP A 351 0.29 -12.88 -8.90
C ASP A 351 -0.96 -13.56 -8.34
N THR A 352 -1.92 -12.77 -7.87
CA THR A 352 -3.27 -13.22 -7.49
C THR A 352 -4.33 -12.49 -8.30
N LEU A 353 -5.10 -13.24 -9.10
CA LEU A 353 -6.13 -12.69 -9.99
C LEU A 353 -7.52 -13.18 -9.58
N ILE A 354 -8.44 -12.24 -9.33
CA ILE A 354 -9.84 -12.47 -8.96
C ILE A 354 -10.74 -11.75 -9.97
N GLY A 355 -11.40 -12.49 -10.87
CA GLY A 355 -12.31 -11.91 -11.87
C GLY A 355 -13.53 -11.26 -11.21
N GLY A 356 -14.27 -12.05 -10.43
CA GLY A 356 -15.47 -11.59 -9.75
C GLY A 356 -16.74 -11.90 -10.55
N ALA A 357 -17.75 -11.06 -10.42
CA ALA A 357 -19.04 -11.31 -11.05
C ALA A 357 -18.97 -10.97 -12.55
N GLY A 358 -18.69 -11.95 -13.40
CA GLY A 358 -18.56 -11.61 -14.81
C GLY A 358 -18.30 -12.75 -15.75
N ALA A 359 -17.71 -12.42 -16.89
CA ALA A 359 -17.20 -13.39 -17.84
C ALA A 359 -15.79 -12.95 -18.19
N ASP A 360 -14.88 -13.16 -17.25
CA ASP A 360 -13.66 -12.36 -17.16
C ASP A 360 -12.51 -13.01 -17.92
N SER A 361 -11.49 -12.23 -18.27
CA SER A 361 -10.29 -12.73 -18.93
C SER A 361 -9.09 -12.50 -18.01
N LEU A 362 -8.50 -13.59 -17.50
CA LEU A 362 -7.41 -13.58 -16.53
C LEU A 362 -6.13 -14.09 -17.20
N TYR A 363 -5.08 -13.27 -17.19
CA TYR A 363 -3.78 -13.54 -17.77
C TYR A 363 -2.71 -13.42 -16.68
N GLY A 364 -2.17 -14.52 -16.16
CA GLY A 364 -1.15 -14.51 -15.10
C GLY A 364 0.17 -14.01 -15.63
N GLY A 365 0.87 -14.79 -16.46
CA GLY A 365 2.06 -14.29 -17.16
C GLY A 365 3.29 -15.13 -16.87
N ASP A 366 4.34 -14.51 -16.33
CA ASP A 366 5.60 -15.15 -15.93
C ASP A 366 5.67 -15.21 -14.40
N GLY A 367 5.56 -16.39 -13.80
CA GLY A 367 5.73 -16.57 -12.35
C GLY A 367 4.79 -17.66 -11.84
N ASN A 368 4.53 -17.79 -10.55
CA ASN A 368 3.59 -18.80 -10.03
C ASN A 368 2.28 -18.14 -9.61
N ASP A 369 1.32 -18.14 -10.52
CA ASP A 369 0.12 -17.33 -10.36
C ASP A 369 -1.01 -18.07 -9.67
N THR A 370 -1.88 -17.32 -8.99
CA THR A 370 -3.07 -17.81 -8.31
C THR A 370 -4.33 -17.20 -8.89
N TYR A 371 -5.16 -18.02 -9.51
CA TYR A 371 -6.42 -17.58 -10.12
C TYR A 371 -7.61 -17.98 -9.26
N TYR A 372 -8.50 -17.05 -8.93
CA TYR A 372 -9.79 -17.34 -8.32
C TYR A 372 -10.88 -17.31 -9.39
N ILE A 373 -11.45 -18.49 -9.68
CA ILE A 373 -12.49 -18.65 -10.71
C ILE A 373 -13.84 -18.86 -10.04
N ASP A 374 -14.79 -17.97 -10.31
CA ASP A 374 -16.16 -17.99 -9.79
C ASP A 374 -17.28 -18.03 -10.84
N ASP A 375 -17.04 -17.64 -12.10
CA ASP A 375 -17.92 -17.98 -13.25
C ASP A 375 -17.25 -19.01 -14.18
N LEU A 376 -18.04 -19.96 -14.68
CA LEU A 376 -17.62 -20.91 -15.71
C LEU A 376 -17.35 -20.25 -17.08
N LYS A 377 -17.69 -18.98 -17.24
CA LYS A 377 -17.40 -18.19 -18.44
C LYS A 377 -16.02 -17.53 -18.41
N ASP A 378 -15.34 -17.54 -17.27
CA ASP A 378 -14.02 -16.95 -17.15
C ASP A 378 -13.04 -17.67 -18.07
N TYR A 379 -12.16 -16.88 -18.66
CA TYR A 379 -11.15 -17.29 -19.60
C TYR A 379 -9.77 -17.08 -18.99
N ILE A 380 -9.04 -18.18 -18.74
CA ILE A 380 -7.67 -18.12 -18.24
C ILE A 380 -6.69 -18.41 -19.36
N TRP A 381 -5.61 -17.64 -19.40
CA TRP A 381 -4.44 -17.86 -20.24
C TRP A 381 -3.17 -17.75 -19.40
N ASP A 382 -2.24 -18.70 -19.54
CA ASP A 382 -0.93 -18.60 -18.87
C ASP A 382 0.26 -19.06 -19.73
N THR A 383 1.49 -18.75 -19.30
CA THR A 383 2.73 -19.22 -19.91
C THR A 383 3.06 -20.63 -19.41
N ALA A 384 3.65 -21.48 -20.27
CA ALA A 384 3.92 -22.87 -19.89
C ALA A 384 5.25 -23.04 -19.13
N GLY A 385 5.25 -23.71 -17.97
CA GLY A 385 6.46 -24.18 -17.27
C GLY A 385 6.71 -23.59 -15.87
N THR A 386 5.75 -22.81 -15.39
CA THR A 386 5.58 -22.22 -14.07
C THR A 386 4.93 -23.25 -13.12
N ASN A 387 4.53 -22.92 -11.89
CA ASN A 387 3.75 -23.84 -11.03
C ASN A 387 2.44 -23.19 -10.62
N ASP A 388 1.63 -22.84 -11.61
CA ASP A 388 0.46 -22.00 -11.41
C ASP A 388 -0.65 -22.77 -10.71
N THR A 389 -1.41 -22.03 -9.91
CA THR A 389 -2.49 -22.55 -9.09
C THR A 389 -3.82 -21.92 -9.48
N ALA A 390 -4.65 -22.66 -10.19
CA ALA A 390 -6.06 -22.26 -10.33
C ALA A 390 -6.86 -22.74 -9.10
N ILE A 391 -7.41 -21.79 -8.35
CA ILE A 391 -8.41 -21.97 -7.30
C ILE A 391 -9.80 -21.87 -7.93
N VAL A 392 -10.42 -23.03 -8.15
CA VAL A 392 -11.63 -23.13 -8.95
C VAL A 392 -12.84 -23.45 -8.07
N SER A 393 -13.76 -22.49 -7.94
CA SER A 393 -15.01 -22.69 -7.19
C SER A 393 -16.09 -23.46 -7.96
N VAL A 394 -16.05 -23.46 -9.29
CA VAL A 394 -17.00 -24.14 -10.17
C VAL A 394 -16.26 -25.04 -11.17
N ARG A 395 -16.57 -26.35 -11.27
CA ARG A 395 -15.86 -27.25 -12.21
C ARG A 395 -16.06 -26.82 -13.68
N GLY A 396 -15.12 -26.05 -14.22
CA GLY A 396 -15.04 -25.62 -15.62
C GLY A 396 -13.92 -26.29 -16.41
N TYR A 397 -13.98 -26.14 -17.73
CA TYR A 397 -12.92 -26.55 -18.65
C TYR A 397 -11.90 -25.41 -18.72
N ILE A 398 -10.78 -25.54 -18.00
CA ILE A 398 -9.58 -24.72 -18.25
C ILE A 398 -8.98 -25.24 -19.55
N PRO A 399 -8.99 -24.47 -20.66
CA PRO A 399 -8.52 -24.94 -21.96
C PRO A 399 -7.01 -25.16 -22.00
N ASP A 400 -6.31 -24.54 -21.06
CA ASP A 400 -4.86 -24.43 -21.05
C ASP A 400 -4.20 -25.57 -20.27
N GLY A 401 -3.10 -26.08 -20.83
CA GLY A 401 -2.26 -27.10 -20.22
C GLY A 401 -1.06 -26.53 -19.49
N SER A 402 -0.97 -25.20 -19.35
CA SER A 402 -0.03 -24.47 -18.49
C SER A 402 -0.34 -24.75 -17.02
N ILE A 403 -1.53 -24.39 -16.51
CA ILE A 403 -1.90 -24.54 -15.09
C ILE A 403 -1.54 -25.92 -14.50
N GLU A 404 -0.50 -25.96 -13.66
CA GLU A 404 0.06 -27.18 -13.11
C GLU A 404 -0.74 -27.71 -11.91
N THR A 405 -1.31 -26.81 -11.10
CA THR A 405 -2.00 -27.15 -9.85
C THR A 405 -3.42 -26.61 -9.85
N ILE A 406 -4.39 -27.42 -10.27
CA ILE A 406 -5.81 -27.07 -10.07
C ILE A 406 -6.24 -27.48 -8.66
N ARG A 407 -6.46 -26.49 -7.80
CA ARG A 407 -7.11 -26.66 -6.49
C ARG A 407 -8.59 -26.35 -6.67
N TYR A 408 -9.41 -27.39 -6.63
CA TYR A 408 -10.85 -27.18 -6.44
C TYR A 408 -11.08 -26.76 -5.00
N VAL A 409 -10.98 -25.48 -4.75
CA VAL A 409 -11.44 -24.89 -3.51
C VAL A 409 -12.94 -24.75 -3.69
N GLY A 410 -13.73 -25.47 -2.89
CA GLY A 410 -15.18 -25.34 -2.96
C GLY A 410 -15.61 -23.96 -2.46
N GLU A 411 -15.42 -22.91 -3.25
CA GLU A 411 -15.71 -21.53 -2.87
C GLU A 411 -16.98 -21.04 -3.60
N GLY A 412 -18.12 -21.62 -3.24
CA GLY A 412 -19.41 -21.20 -3.83
C GLY A 412 -20.59 -22.06 -3.40
N SER A 413 -20.32 -23.22 -2.78
CA SER A 413 -21.28 -23.82 -1.87
C SER A 413 -20.57 -24.07 -0.56
N ALA A 414 -21.18 -23.65 0.55
CA ALA A 414 -20.73 -23.93 1.90
C ALA A 414 -20.72 -25.45 2.26
N ALA A 415 -20.49 -26.36 1.31
CA ALA A 415 -20.63 -27.81 1.41
C ALA A 415 -19.40 -28.56 0.82
N PRO A 416 -18.94 -29.68 1.41
CA PRO A 416 -17.81 -30.47 0.91
C PRO A 416 -18.13 -31.19 -0.41
N TYR A 417 -17.09 -31.59 -1.16
CA TYR A 417 -17.21 -32.20 -2.50
C TYR A 417 -18.19 -33.38 -2.57
N PHE A 418 -18.27 -34.21 -1.52
CA PHE A 418 -19.14 -35.38 -1.50
C PHE A 418 -20.63 -35.01 -1.36
N ILE A 419 -20.95 -33.87 -0.74
CA ILE A 419 -22.32 -33.32 -0.73
C ILE A 419 -22.63 -32.69 -2.07
N GLN A 420 -21.72 -31.88 -2.62
CA GLN A 420 -21.90 -31.26 -3.94
C GLN A 420 -22.06 -32.30 -5.07
N SER A 421 -21.44 -33.47 -4.92
CA SER A 421 -21.54 -34.58 -5.87
C SER A 421 -22.90 -35.29 -5.84
N LEU A 422 -23.70 -35.07 -4.79
CA LEU A 422 -24.96 -35.77 -4.57
C LEU A 422 -26.18 -34.85 -4.53
N VAL A 423 -26.04 -33.55 -4.26
CA VAL A 423 -27.17 -32.61 -4.19
C VAL A 423 -27.33 -31.89 -5.53
N ALA A 424 -28.55 -31.85 -6.05
CA ALA A 424 -28.88 -31.31 -7.37
C ALA A 424 -29.60 -29.96 -7.32
N ASN A 425 -30.17 -29.57 -6.17
CA ASN A 425 -31.00 -28.36 -6.04
C ASN A 425 -30.88 -27.77 -4.62
N HIS A 426 -30.38 -26.53 -4.49
CA HIS A 426 -30.15 -25.85 -3.20
C HIS A 426 -31.35 -25.01 -2.72
N SER A 427 -32.48 -25.02 -3.43
CA SER A 427 -33.63 -24.14 -3.15
C SER A 427 -34.48 -24.52 -1.92
N HIS A 428 -34.18 -25.62 -1.23
CA HIS A 428 -34.96 -26.15 -0.10
C HIS A 428 -34.13 -26.33 1.19
N MET A 429 -33.25 -25.39 1.52
CA MET A 429 -32.42 -25.47 2.72
C MET A 429 -33.21 -25.01 3.95
N ALA A 430 -33.87 -25.93 4.63
CA ALA A 430 -34.55 -25.70 5.91
C ALA A 430 -33.82 -26.39 7.09
N ARG A 431 -32.50 -26.57 6.96
CA ARG A 431 -31.67 -27.37 7.87
C ARG A 431 -31.61 -26.87 9.31
N ASP A 432 -31.84 -25.57 9.52
CA ASP A 432 -31.83 -24.93 10.84
C ASP A 432 -33.24 -24.80 11.46
N SER A 433 -34.26 -25.35 10.80
CA SER A 433 -35.64 -25.32 11.29
C SER A 433 -35.79 -26.20 12.54
N ALA A 434 -36.41 -25.66 13.58
CA ALA A 434 -36.84 -26.44 14.75
C ALA A 434 -37.97 -27.43 14.39
N ASP A 435 -38.78 -27.10 13.40
CA ASP A 435 -39.89 -27.94 12.93
C ASP A 435 -39.45 -28.84 11.76
N LYS A 436 -39.98 -30.07 11.73
CA LYS A 436 -39.76 -30.99 10.61
C LYS A 436 -40.36 -30.45 9.32
N THR A 437 -39.58 -30.49 8.24
CA THR A 437 -40.10 -30.21 6.90
C THR A 437 -41.12 -31.29 6.52
N VAL A 438 -42.33 -30.90 6.13
CA VAL A 438 -43.39 -31.85 5.75
C VAL A 438 -43.38 -32.04 4.23
N VAL A 439 -43.13 -33.27 3.79
CA VAL A 439 -43.22 -33.68 2.37
C VAL A 439 -44.40 -34.64 2.23
N THR A 440 -45.34 -34.30 1.37
CA THR A 440 -46.52 -35.14 1.13
C THR A 440 -46.30 -36.10 -0.04
N PHE A 441 -46.80 -37.33 0.08
CA PHE A 441 -46.73 -38.31 -0.99
C PHE A 441 -48.06 -39.02 -1.23
N GLY A 442 -48.25 -39.57 -2.42
CA GLY A 442 -49.48 -40.30 -2.74
C GLY A 442 -49.36 -41.21 -3.95
N TRP A 443 -50.45 -41.91 -4.23
CA TRP A 443 -50.52 -42.92 -5.28
C TRP A 443 -51.22 -42.33 -6.49
N ARG A 444 -50.51 -42.29 -7.62
CA ARG A 444 -51.06 -41.73 -8.86
C ARG A 444 -52.23 -42.57 -9.34
N THR A 445 -53.34 -41.89 -9.63
CA THR A 445 -54.56 -42.50 -10.17
C THR A 445 -54.82 -42.10 -11.62
N ASP A 446 -54.28 -40.96 -12.07
CA ASP A 446 -54.27 -40.56 -13.48
C ASP A 446 -53.02 -41.13 -14.18
N LEU A 447 -53.26 -42.09 -15.06
CA LEU A 447 -52.24 -42.84 -15.80
C LEU A 447 -52.20 -42.46 -17.28
N SER A 448 -52.83 -41.36 -17.67
CA SER A 448 -52.91 -40.89 -19.06
C SER A 448 -51.67 -40.11 -19.54
N ILE A 449 -50.61 -40.06 -18.74
CA ILE A 449 -49.39 -39.32 -19.05
C ILE A 449 -48.46 -40.09 -20.00
N GLN A 450 -47.67 -39.34 -20.78
CA GLN A 450 -46.57 -39.90 -21.55
C GLN A 450 -45.48 -40.38 -20.58
N LEU A 451 -45.01 -41.61 -20.77
CA LEU A 451 -43.95 -42.21 -19.96
C LEU A 451 -42.60 -42.02 -20.63
N ASP A 452 -41.59 -41.76 -19.81
CA ASP A 452 -40.20 -41.68 -20.25
C ASP A 452 -39.58 -43.08 -20.33
N TYR A 453 -38.38 -43.18 -20.91
CA TYR A 453 -37.62 -44.44 -21.04
C TYR A 453 -38.38 -45.61 -21.67
N GLY A 454 -39.25 -45.32 -22.66
CA GLY A 454 -40.00 -46.34 -23.40
C GLY A 454 -41.08 -47.05 -22.57
N GLY A 455 -41.47 -46.48 -21.42
CA GLY A 455 -42.45 -47.06 -20.53
C GLY A 455 -43.80 -47.38 -21.20
N THR A 456 -44.36 -48.54 -20.89
CA THR A 456 -45.69 -48.96 -21.34
C THR A 456 -46.52 -49.53 -20.20
N SER A 457 -47.83 -49.64 -20.39
CA SER A 457 -48.73 -50.30 -19.43
C SER A 457 -48.69 -49.73 -17.99
N PRO A 458 -48.89 -48.41 -17.79
CA PRO A 458 -48.89 -47.83 -16.45
C PRO A 458 -50.02 -48.41 -15.58
N ARG A 459 -49.73 -48.64 -14.29
CA ARG A 459 -50.68 -49.09 -13.27
C ARG A 459 -50.41 -48.43 -11.91
N VAL A 460 -51.42 -48.48 -11.06
CA VAL A 460 -51.29 -48.11 -9.65
C VAL A 460 -50.48 -49.19 -8.90
N PHE A 461 -49.66 -48.77 -7.94
CA PHE A 461 -48.94 -49.70 -7.06
C PHE A 461 -49.85 -50.68 -6.32
N ASN A 462 -49.38 -51.91 -6.18
CA ASN A 462 -49.97 -52.94 -5.33
C ASN A 462 -49.61 -52.72 -3.85
N ALA A 463 -50.20 -53.51 -2.96
CA ALA A 463 -50.01 -53.34 -1.52
C ALA A 463 -48.54 -53.52 -1.07
N ALA A 464 -47.78 -54.43 -1.69
CA ALA A 464 -46.39 -54.68 -1.32
C ALA A 464 -45.46 -53.54 -1.77
N GLU A 465 -45.65 -53.00 -2.97
CA GLU A 465 -44.94 -51.82 -3.47
C GLU A 465 -45.20 -50.59 -2.59
N LYS A 466 -46.46 -50.39 -2.17
CA LYS A 466 -46.81 -49.32 -1.21
C LYS A 466 -46.11 -49.48 0.13
N THR A 467 -45.95 -50.70 0.63
CA THR A 467 -45.21 -50.95 1.87
C THR A 467 -43.73 -50.64 1.70
N GLN A 468 -43.09 -51.11 0.63
CA GLN A 468 -41.66 -50.83 0.37
C GLN A 468 -41.38 -49.33 0.23
N ALA A 469 -42.26 -48.56 -0.41
CA ALA A 469 -42.13 -47.10 -0.49
C ALA A 469 -42.20 -46.44 0.90
N ARG A 470 -43.12 -46.88 1.77
CA ARG A 470 -43.21 -46.38 3.16
C ARG A 470 -41.99 -46.76 4.01
N ASP A 471 -41.46 -47.97 3.81
CA ASP A 471 -40.26 -48.43 4.49
C ASP A 471 -39.04 -47.57 4.08
N ALA A 472 -38.93 -47.22 2.79
CA ALA A 472 -37.88 -46.32 2.30
C ALA A 472 -38.01 -44.89 2.87
N PHE A 473 -39.22 -44.32 2.94
CA PHE A 473 -39.44 -43.03 3.62
C PHE A 473 -39.07 -43.08 5.10
N THR A 474 -39.30 -44.22 5.77
CA THR A 474 -38.93 -44.41 7.17
C THR A 474 -37.41 -44.31 7.37
N LEU A 475 -36.61 -44.81 6.42
CA LEU A 475 -35.15 -44.72 6.48
C LEU A 475 -34.65 -43.28 6.34
N TRP A 476 -35.20 -42.51 5.40
CA TRP A 476 -34.86 -41.08 5.23
C TRP A 476 -35.26 -40.24 6.44
N ALA A 477 -36.49 -40.43 6.96
CA ALA A 477 -36.97 -39.71 8.14
C ALA A 477 -36.23 -40.09 9.43
N ALA A 478 -35.57 -41.25 9.48
CA ALA A 478 -34.79 -41.66 10.65
C ALA A 478 -33.52 -40.81 10.84
N VAL A 479 -33.00 -40.19 9.78
CA VAL A 479 -31.72 -39.46 9.82
C VAL A 479 -31.86 -37.95 9.61
N ALA A 480 -32.93 -37.47 8.98
CA ALA A 480 -33.12 -36.05 8.68
C ALA A 480 -34.37 -35.43 9.33
N ASN A 481 -34.40 -34.10 9.48
CA ASN A 481 -35.52 -33.35 10.06
C ASN A 481 -36.70 -33.19 9.07
N VAL A 482 -37.19 -34.31 8.54
CA VAL A 482 -38.25 -34.39 7.54
C VAL A 482 -39.34 -35.35 7.98
N SER A 483 -40.59 -35.05 7.64
CA SER A 483 -41.76 -35.89 7.89
C SER A 483 -42.50 -36.17 6.59
N PHE A 484 -42.78 -37.45 6.33
CA PHE A 484 -43.48 -37.89 5.13
C PHE A 484 -44.94 -38.20 5.43
N VAL A 485 -45.87 -37.49 4.77
CA VAL A 485 -47.31 -37.60 5.03
C VAL A 485 -48.04 -38.10 3.78
N GLU A 486 -48.73 -39.25 3.91
CA GLU A 486 -49.53 -39.80 2.81
C GLU A 486 -50.83 -38.99 2.60
N THR A 487 -51.08 -38.51 1.39
CA THR A 487 -52.30 -37.76 1.03
C THR A 487 -52.85 -38.17 -0.34
N SER A 488 -54.13 -37.86 -0.56
CA SER A 488 -54.81 -38.02 -1.86
C SER A 488 -55.06 -36.69 -2.58
N ALA A 489 -54.82 -35.56 -1.92
CA ALA A 489 -55.03 -34.23 -2.47
C ALA A 489 -53.68 -33.63 -2.90
N ALA A 490 -53.40 -33.67 -4.21
CA ALA A 490 -52.22 -33.06 -4.85
C ALA A 490 -50.90 -33.23 -4.07
N PRO A 491 -50.43 -34.48 -3.83
CA PRO A 491 -49.19 -34.73 -3.10
C PRO A 491 -47.96 -34.22 -3.85
N ASP A 492 -46.92 -33.86 -3.10
CA ASP A 492 -45.61 -33.41 -3.63
C ASP A 492 -44.90 -34.53 -4.40
N ILE A 493 -45.03 -35.79 -3.96
CA ILE A 493 -44.47 -36.97 -4.63
C ILE A 493 -45.58 -37.96 -5.01
N GLN A 494 -45.59 -38.39 -6.27
CA GLN A 494 -46.58 -39.34 -6.81
C GLN A 494 -45.93 -40.61 -7.35
N PHE A 495 -46.42 -41.77 -6.89
CA PHE A 495 -45.90 -43.07 -7.29
C PHE A 495 -46.84 -43.84 -8.24
N ALA A 496 -46.27 -44.47 -9.28
CA ALA A 496 -46.93 -45.46 -10.12
C ALA A 496 -45.92 -46.46 -10.71
N ALA A 497 -46.40 -47.57 -11.26
CA ALA A 497 -45.55 -48.59 -11.87
C ALA A 497 -45.87 -48.75 -13.37
N ALA A 498 -44.87 -49.07 -14.18
CA ALA A 498 -45.01 -49.32 -15.61
C ALA A 498 -44.03 -50.42 -16.06
N GLN A 499 -44.22 -51.00 -17.25
CA GLN A 499 -43.18 -51.82 -17.89
C GLN A 499 -42.15 -50.88 -18.51
N LEU A 500 -40.94 -50.87 -17.97
CA LEU A 500 -39.84 -50.01 -18.45
C LEU A 500 -38.92 -50.76 -19.41
N ASN A 501 -38.06 -50.03 -20.12
CA ASN A 501 -37.05 -50.63 -20.99
C ASN A 501 -36.10 -51.57 -20.22
N SER A 502 -35.60 -52.61 -20.90
CA SER A 502 -34.67 -53.58 -20.33
C SER A 502 -33.44 -52.89 -19.72
N GLY A 503 -33.23 -53.05 -18.41
CA GLY A 503 -32.11 -52.46 -17.67
C GLY A 503 -32.50 -51.25 -16.81
N VAL A 504 -33.73 -50.75 -16.90
CA VAL A 504 -34.25 -49.65 -16.08
C VAL A 504 -35.13 -50.23 -14.97
N ALA A 505 -34.70 -50.09 -13.71
CA ALA A 505 -35.47 -50.56 -12.55
C ALA A 505 -36.48 -49.52 -12.03
N GLY A 506 -36.22 -48.24 -12.26
CA GLY A 506 -37.08 -47.12 -11.89
C GLY A 506 -36.53 -45.82 -12.44
N TYR A 507 -37.32 -44.75 -12.33
CA TYR A 507 -36.88 -43.38 -12.55
C TYR A 507 -37.74 -42.39 -11.75
N ALA A 508 -37.17 -41.25 -11.43
CA ALA A 508 -37.85 -40.15 -10.76
C ALA A 508 -37.54 -38.80 -11.41
N THR A 509 -38.47 -37.85 -11.30
CA THR A 509 -38.24 -36.46 -11.74
C THR A 509 -37.60 -35.64 -10.62
N LEU A 510 -36.49 -34.97 -10.91
CA LEU A 510 -35.74 -34.12 -9.98
C LEU A 510 -36.50 -32.82 -9.63
N GLY A 511 -36.57 -32.49 -8.33
CA GLY A 511 -36.65 -31.11 -7.84
C GLY A 511 -37.82 -30.20 -8.23
N THR A 512 -39.03 -30.71 -8.48
CA THR A 512 -40.22 -29.86 -8.67
C THR A 512 -41.35 -30.27 -7.71
N ALA A 513 -42.22 -29.32 -7.33
CA ALA A 513 -43.34 -29.46 -6.39
C ALA A 513 -44.45 -30.47 -6.80
N SER A 514 -44.18 -31.36 -7.74
CA SER A 514 -45.04 -32.49 -8.16
C SER A 514 -44.16 -33.60 -8.76
N GLY A 515 -43.20 -34.08 -7.98
CA GLY A 515 -42.29 -35.16 -8.36
C GLY A 515 -43.04 -36.45 -8.67
N SER A 516 -42.60 -37.18 -9.71
CA SER A 516 -43.18 -38.46 -10.11
C SER A 516 -42.14 -39.55 -10.04
N VAL A 517 -42.46 -40.64 -9.34
CA VAL A 517 -41.63 -41.84 -9.23
C VAL A 517 -42.30 -42.99 -9.97
N TRP A 518 -41.57 -43.55 -10.93
CA TRP A 518 -42.00 -44.68 -11.75
C TRP A 518 -41.11 -45.89 -11.48
N MET A 519 -41.73 -47.00 -11.14
CA MET A 519 -41.04 -48.27 -10.86
C MET A 519 -41.34 -49.30 -11.94
N ASP A 520 -40.35 -50.13 -12.26
CA ASP A 520 -40.59 -51.24 -13.17
C ASP A 520 -41.57 -52.26 -12.57
N SER A 521 -42.40 -52.82 -13.45
CA SER A 521 -43.47 -53.72 -13.10
C SER A 521 -43.02 -55.14 -12.74
N ASP A 522 -41.81 -55.53 -13.15
CA ASP A 522 -41.30 -56.90 -13.04
C ASP A 522 -40.57 -57.19 -11.71
N GLY A 523 -40.67 -56.26 -10.75
CA GLY A 523 -40.27 -56.46 -9.36
C GLY A 523 -39.12 -55.56 -8.95
N VAL A 524 -39.42 -54.57 -8.11
CA VAL A 524 -38.45 -53.60 -7.59
C VAL A 524 -38.12 -53.87 -6.12
N SER A 525 -36.85 -53.67 -5.78
CA SER A 525 -36.32 -53.86 -4.43
C SER A 525 -36.50 -52.61 -3.56
N LEU A 526 -36.42 -52.77 -2.24
CA LEU A 526 -36.37 -51.64 -1.31
C LEU A 526 -35.23 -50.66 -1.66
N GLN A 527 -34.10 -51.17 -2.15
CA GLN A 527 -32.98 -50.35 -2.60
C GLN A 527 -33.37 -49.39 -3.72
N THR A 528 -34.14 -49.88 -4.70
CA THR A 528 -34.67 -49.07 -5.81
C THR A 528 -35.59 -47.98 -5.27
N PHE A 529 -36.44 -48.29 -4.28
CA PHE A 529 -37.26 -47.28 -3.62
C PHE A 529 -36.43 -46.20 -2.92
N ILE A 530 -35.38 -46.58 -2.19
CA ILE A 530 -34.49 -45.62 -1.52
C ILE A 530 -33.85 -44.67 -2.54
N HIS A 531 -33.34 -45.22 -3.65
CA HIS A 531 -32.69 -44.49 -4.74
C HIS A 531 -33.64 -43.48 -5.41
N GLU A 532 -34.79 -43.94 -5.91
CA GLU A 532 -35.71 -43.06 -6.63
C GLU A 532 -36.34 -42.00 -5.71
N ILE A 533 -36.58 -42.32 -4.45
CA ILE A 533 -37.03 -41.33 -3.47
C ILE A 533 -35.95 -40.28 -3.25
N GLY A 534 -34.68 -40.65 -3.14
CA GLY A 534 -33.60 -39.67 -2.97
C GLY A 534 -33.59 -38.62 -4.10
N HIS A 535 -33.82 -39.02 -5.35
CA HIS A 535 -33.95 -38.06 -6.46
C HIS A 535 -35.08 -37.05 -6.26
N THR A 536 -36.23 -37.49 -5.74
CA THR A 536 -37.33 -36.58 -5.39
C THR A 536 -37.00 -35.67 -4.21
N LEU A 537 -36.08 -36.07 -3.34
CA LEU A 537 -35.62 -35.28 -2.20
C LEU A 537 -34.49 -34.30 -2.55
N GLY A 538 -34.04 -34.29 -3.81
CA GLY A 538 -33.04 -33.33 -4.31
C GLY A 538 -31.69 -33.94 -4.66
N PHE A 539 -31.56 -35.27 -4.72
CA PHE A 539 -30.29 -35.92 -4.99
C PHE A 539 -30.06 -36.16 -6.49
N LYS A 540 -28.80 -36.13 -6.94
CA LYS A 540 -28.32 -36.63 -8.24
C LYS A 540 -27.42 -37.86 -8.06
N HIS A 541 -27.05 -38.49 -9.18
CA HIS A 541 -26.03 -39.54 -9.18
C HIS A 541 -24.63 -38.96 -8.92
N PRO A 542 -23.78 -39.69 -8.17
CA PRO A 542 -22.44 -39.24 -7.79
C PRO A 542 -21.38 -39.38 -8.87
N GLY A 543 -21.67 -40.05 -9.99
CA GLY A 543 -20.71 -40.32 -11.05
C GLY A 543 -21.32 -40.14 -12.43
N ASN A 544 -20.46 -40.05 -13.45
CA ASN A 544 -20.91 -39.98 -14.83
C ASN A 544 -21.26 -41.38 -15.36
N TYR A 545 -22.50 -41.80 -15.17
CA TYR A 545 -22.95 -43.15 -15.58
C TYR A 545 -23.61 -43.20 -16.96
N ASP A 546 -23.64 -42.09 -17.69
CA ASP A 546 -24.43 -42.00 -18.90
C ASP A 546 -23.62 -42.21 -20.18
N VAL A 547 -23.90 -43.33 -20.83
CA VAL A 547 -23.64 -43.55 -22.26
C VAL A 547 -24.86 -43.18 -23.14
N GLY A 548 -25.84 -42.46 -22.62
CA GLY A 548 -27.10 -42.22 -23.35
C GLY A 548 -28.04 -41.15 -22.79
N GLY A 549 -27.57 -39.92 -22.61
CA GLY A 549 -28.42 -38.72 -22.74
C GLY A 549 -29.13 -38.21 -21.48
N GLY A 550 -28.37 -37.87 -20.45
CA GLY A 550 -28.82 -37.07 -19.31
C GLY A 550 -27.76 -37.00 -18.19
N GLY A 551 -26.48 -36.85 -18.54
CA GLY A 551 -25.37 -36.96 -17.57
C GLY A 551 -25.55 -36.01 -16.39
N ALA A 552 -25.35 -36.52 -15.17
CA ALA A 552 -25.29 -35.69 -13.97
C ALA A 552 -24.20 -34.61 -14.18
N SER A 553 -24.49 -33.34 -13.90
CA SER A 553 -23.47 -32.30 -14.00
C SER A 553 -22.43 -32.48 -12.90
N PRO A 554 -21.12 -32.29 -13.19
CA PRO A 554 -20.10 -32.23 -12.16
C PRO A 554 -20.47 -31.23 -11.05
N PRO A 555 -19.95 -31.39 -9.81
CA PRO A 555 -18.89 -32.33 -9.42
C PRO A 555 -19.34 -33.80 -9.25
N TYR A 556 -18.38 -34.73 -9.34
CA TYR A 556 -18.54 -36.18 -9.12
C TYR A 556 -17.67 -36.68 -7.95
N LEU A 557 -18.10 -37.78 -7.31
CA LEU A 557 -17.31 -38.52 -6.34
C LEU A 557 -16.09 -39.19 -6.99
N PRO A 558 -14.95 -39.25 -6.28
CA PRO A 558 -13.81 -40.06 -6.68
C PRO A 558 -14.20 -41.53 -6.84
N THR A 559 -13.60 -42.23 -7.81
CA THR A 559 -13.90 -43.64 -8.10
C THR A 559 -13.73 -44.56 -6.90
N ALA A 560 -12.81 -44.25 -5.99
CA ALA A 560 -12.58 -45.02 -4.77
C ALA A 560 -13.74 -44.92 -3.75
N GLU A 561 -14.51 -43.83 -3.81
CA GLU A 561 -15.59 -43.53 -2.87
C GLU A 561 -16.98 -43.71 -3.49
N ASP A 562 -17.05 -43.73 -4.81
CA ASP A 562 -18.26 -44.00 -5.57
C ASP A 562 -18.66 -45.50 -5.50
N SER A 563 -19.40 -45.87 -4.46
CA SER A 563 -19.95 -47.23 -4.28
C SER A 563 -21.29 -47.24 -3.54
N ARG A 564 -22.07 -48.31 -3.73
CA ARG A 564 -23.33 -48.56 -2.99
C ARG A 564 -23.19 -48.76 -1.48
N ASN A 565 -21.98 -48.90 -0.96
CA ASN A 565 -21.75 -48.86 0.50
C ASN A 565 -21.76 -47.43 1.04
N ASN A 566 -21.35 -46.46 0.22
CA ASN A 566 -21.16 -45.07 0.63
C ASN A 566 -22.35 -44.20 0.25
N THR A 567 -23.02 -44.50 -0.88
CA THR A 567 -24.27 -43.87 -1.29
C THR A 567 -25.14 -44.81 -2.12
N GLN A 568 -26.45 -44.85 -1.83
CA GLN A 568 -27.43 -45.59 -2.63
C GLN A 568 -27.65 -44.97 -4.01
N MET A 569 -27.12 -43.77 -4.27
CA MET A 569 -27.16 -43.12 -5.59
C MET A 569 -26.12 -43.67 -6.56
N SER A 570 -25.17 -44.48 -6.08
CA SER A 570 -24.15 -45.10 -6.93
C SER A 570 -24.67 -46.30 -7.72
N TYR A 571 -24.19 -46.45 -8.95
CA TYR A 571 -24.39 -47.66 -9.75
C TYR A 571 -23.29 -48.71 -9.58
N ASN A 572 -22.21 -48.42 -8.86
CA ASN A 572 -21.13 -49.37 -8.60
C ASN A 572 -21.52 -50.38 -7.50
N PHE A 573 -21.46 -51.67 -7.82
CA PHE A 573 -22.20 -52.72 -7.12
C PHE A 573 -21.53 -53.25 -5.83
N THR A 574 -22.25 -53.20 -4.70
CA THR A 574 -21.98 -53.91 -3.44
C THR A 574 -23.31 -54.29 -2.74
N SER A 575 -23.29 -55.18 -1.74
CA SER A 575 -24.50 -55.80 -1.14
C SER A 575 -25.22 -54.99 -0.05
N SER A 576 -25.15 -53.66 -0.05
CA SER A 576 -25.81 -52.83 0.98
C SER A 576 -27.31 -52.65 0.72
N THR A 577 -28.09 -52.52 1.80
CA THR A 577 -29.55 -52.31 1.77
C THR A 577 -30.02 -51.09 2.58
N GLY A 578 -29.08 -50.30 3.12
CA GLY A 578 -29.38 -49.10 3.93
C GLY A 578 -28.65 -47.86 3.41
N LEU A 579 -29.01 -46.69 3.94
CA LEU A 579 -28.35 -45.41 3.60
C LEU A 579 -26.86 -45.47 3.94
N GLY A 580 -26.02 -45.08 2.99
CA GLY A 580 -24.59 -44.91 3.19
C GLY A 580 -24.26 -43.56 3.80
N VAL A 581 -22.99 -43.36 4.16
CA VAL A 581 -22.52 -42.15 4.85
C VAL A 581 -22.79 -40.86 4.06
N TYR A 582 -22.64 -40.90 2.73
CA TYR A 582 -22.89 -39.74 1.89
C TYR A 582 -24.37 -39.49 1.64
N ASP A 583 -25.21 -40.53 1.70
CA ASP A 583 -26.67 -40.35 1.66
C ASP A 583 -27.13 -39.56 2.88
N ILE A 584 -26.63 -39.94 4.06
CA ILE A 584 -26.92 -39.28 5.34
C ILE A 584 -26.40 -37.84 5.31
N ALA A 585 -25.16 -37.63 4.84
CA ALA A 585 -24.59 -36.30 4.79
C ALA A 585 -25.36 -35.34 3.87
N ALA A 586 -25.73 -35.81 2.67
CA ALA A 586 -26.46 -34.99 1.71
C ALA A 586 -27.90 -34.69 2.17
N ILE A 587 -28.62 -35.65 2.78
CA ILE A 587 -30.00 -35.38 3.22
C ILE A 587 -30.03 -34.41 4.41
N GLN A 588 -29.04 -34.50 5.31
CA GLN A 588 -28.92 -33.58 6.44
C GLN A 588 -28.45 -32.20 6.01
N TYR A 589 -27.65 -32.10 4.95
CA TYR A 589 -27.35 -30.82 4.33
C TYR A 589 -28.62 -30.10 3.84
N ILE A 590 -29.57 -30.83 3.27
CA ILE A 590 -30.83 -30.25 2.74
C ILE A 590 -31.82 -29.96 3.87
N TYR A 591 -32.08 -30.93 4.76
CA TYR A 591 -33.17 -30.88 5.73
C TYR A 591 -32.74 -30.81 7.20
N GLY A 592 -31.44 -30.84 7.51
CA GLY A 592 -30.92 -30.93 8.89
C GLY A 592 -31.02 -32.33 9.48
N PRO A 593 -30.30 -32.64 10.58
CA PRO A 593 -30.37 -33.93 11.26
C PRO A 593 -31.69 -34.09 12.01
N ASN A 594 -32.16 -35.33 12.14
CA ASN A 594 -33.37 -35.61 12.91
C ASN A 594 -33.15 -35.28 14.40
N LYS A 595 -33.81 -34.22 14.86
CA LYS A 595 -33.69 -33.69 16.23
C LYS A 595 -34.23 -34.61 17.33
N ASP A 596 -34.93 -35.68 16.98
CA ASP A 596 -35.42 -36.70 17.93
C ASP A 596 -34.40 -37.84 18.16
N VAL A 597 -33.31 -37.90 17.40
CA VAL A 597 -32.35 -39.00 17.42
C VAL A 597 -31.02 -38.50 17.94
N ARG A 598 -30.55 -39.09 19.05
CA ARG A 598 -29.42 -38.56 19.85
C ARG A 598 -29.77 -37.14 20.26
N ASN A 599 -30.53 -37.02 21.34
CA ASN A 599 -31.01 -35.73 21.83
C ASN A 599 -30.54 -35.46 23.28
N GLY A 600 -29.53 -36.23 23.72
CA GLY A 600 -28.94 -36.15 25.05
C GLY A 600 -27.42 -36.23 24.92
N ALA A 601 -26.71 -35.92 26.01
CA ALA A 601 -25.24 -35.81 25.98
C ALA A 601 -24.54 -37.10 25.52
N ASP A 602 -23.98 -37.06 24.32
CA ASP A 602 -23.27 -38.13 23.65
C ASP A 602 -21.74 -37.85 23.58
N THR A 603 -20.93 -38.91 23.45
CA THR A 603 -19.46 -38.76 23.31
C THR A 603 -18.93 -39.59 22.15
N TYR A 604 -18.33 -38.89 21.19
CA TYR A 604 -17.74 -39.42 19.96
C TYR A 604 -16.24 -39.63 20.15
N ILE A 605 -15.86 -40.84 20.56
CA ILE A 605 -14.44 -41.21 20.72
C ILE A 605 -13.84 -41.54 19.36
N LEU A 606 -12.82 -40.79 18.94
CA LEU A 606 -12.15 -40.87 17.64
C LEU A 606 -10.84 -41.66 17.70
N SER A 607 -10.47 -42.26 16.56
CA SER A 607 -9.21 -42.99 16.38
C SER A 607 -8.56 -42.64 15.04
N SER A 608 -7.23 -42.59 15.00
CA SER A 608 -6.47 -42.40 13.75
C SER A 608 -6.63 -43.53 12.73
N THR A 609 -7.22 -44.66 13.12
CA THR A 609 -7.51 -45.80 12.24
C THR A 609 -8.95 -45.80 11.71
N GLU A 610 -9.77 -44.85 12.14
CA GLU A 610 -11.14 -44.73 11.69
C GLU A 610 -11.19 -44.12 10.29
N VAL A 611 -12.03 -44.68 9.41
CA VAL A 611 -12.12 -44.26 8.00
C VAL A 611 -13.32 -43.34 7.82
N GLY A 612 -13.08 -42.08 7.48
CA GLY A 612 -14.10 -41.09 7.11
C GLY A 612 -15.34 -41.07 8.00
N ARG A 613 -15.19 -40.73 9.28
CA ARG A 613 -16.29 -40.71 10.24
C ARG A 613 -17.17 -39.48 10.05
N TYR A 614 -18.42 -39.67 9.68
CA TYR A 614 -19.42 -38.59 9.66
C TYR A 614 -20.16 -38.52 11.00
N ILE A 615 -20.03 -37.38 11.69
CA ILE A 615 -20.59 -37.15 13.01
C ILE A 615 -21.83 -36.27 12.85
N TRP A 616 -22.97 -36.71 13.34
CA TRP A 616 -24.18 -35.90 13.39
C TRP A 616 -24.96 -36.21 14.66
N ASP A 617 -25.70 -35.24 15.16
CA ASP A 617 -26.44 -35.33 16.41
C ASP A 617 -27.77 -34.56 16.31
N GLY A 618 -28.80 -35.04 17.00
CA GLY A 618 -30.11 -34.40 17.07
C GLY A 618 -30.18 -33.31 18.13
N GLY A 619 -29.24 -33.30 19.07
CA GLY A 619 -29.05 -32.27 20.09
C GLY A 619 -28.54 -32.88 21.40
N GLY A 620 -28.10 -32.04 22.33
CA GLY A 620 -27.50 -32.56 23.54
C GLY A 620 -26.48 -31.59 24.08
N ASN A 621 -25.55 -32.11 24.86
CA ASN A 621 -24.32 -31.42 25.20
C ASN A 621 -23.22 -32.44 24.94
N ASP A 622 -22.73 -32.43 23.71
CA ASP A 622 -22.06 -33.55 23.07
C ASP A 622 -20.56 -33.31 22.99
N THR A 623 -19.78 -34.39 23.00
CA THR A 623 -18.31 -34.31 23.07
C THR A 623 -17.66 -35.08 21.94
N VAL A 624 -16.77 -34.44 21.17
CA VAL A 624 -15.83 -35.13 20.29
C VAL A 624 -14.51 -35.32 21.02
N SER A 625 -14.01 -36.55 21.10
CA SER A 625 -12.86 -36.90 21.94
C SER A 625 -11.81 -37.71 21.18
N ALA A 626 -10.64 -37.11 20.99
CA ALA A 626 -9.41 -37.74 20.52
C ALA A 626 -8.42 -38.02 21.67
N SER A 627 -8.90 -38.14 22.92
CA SER A 627 -8.08 -38.31 24.14
C SER A 627 -7.05 -39.45 24.14
N SER A 628 -7.18 -40.43 23.24
CA SER A 628 -6.20 -41.51 23.07
C SER A 628 -5.17 -41.27 21.97
N ALA A 629 -5.20 -40.12 21.28
CA ALA A 629 -4.30 -39.83 20.18
C ALA A 629 -2.87 -39.60 20.69
N ALA A 630 -1.90 -40.14 19.97
CA ALA A 630 -0.47 -39.92 20.22
C ALA A 630 0.16 -38.94 19.22
N GLN A 631 -0.59 -38.55 18.19
CA GLN A 631 -0.20 -37.62 17.13
C GLN A 631 -1.10 -36.39 17.20
N ALA A 632 -0.67 -35.29 16.59
CA ALA A 632 -1.46 -34.07 16.45
C ALA A 632 -2.84 -34.35 15.82
N VAL A 633 -3.87 -33.69 16.30
CA VAL A 633 -5.26 -33.80 15.83
C VAL A 633 -5.83 -32.41 15.61
N THR A 634 -6.51 -32.24 14.49
CA THR A 634 -7.35 -31.08 14.23
C THR A 634 -8.82 -31.46 14.42
N ILE A 635 -9.55 -30.69 15.23
CA ILE A 635 -10.98 -30.86 15.50
C ILE A 635 -11.67 -29.52 15.28
N ASP A 636 -12.50 -29.42 14.24
CA ASP A 636 -13.35 -28.26 14.00
C ASP A 636 -14.81 -28.60 14.31
N LEU A 637 -15.38 -27.97 15.35
CA LEU A 637 -16.76 -28.18 15.80
C LEU A 637 -17.77 -27.32 15.03
N ARG A 638 -17.34 -26.45 14.11
CA ARG A 638 -18.25 -25.63 13.31
C ARG A 638 -19.15 -26.49 12.44
N ASP A 639 -20.27 -25.92 12.03
CA ASP A 639 -21.22 -26.57 11.14
C ASP A 639 -20.53 -26.90 9.80
N GLY A 640 -20.46 -28.18 9.44
CA GLY A 640 -19.67 -28.64 8.29
C GLY A 640 -18.15 -28.70 8.53
N GLY A 641 -17.72 -28.67 9.79
CA GLY A 641 -16.32 -28.67 10.19
C GLY A 641 -15.59 -29.99 9.89
N TRP A 642 -14.32 -29.88 9.50
CA TRP A 642 -13.43 -31.01 9.25
C TRP A 642 -12.56 -31.33 10.45
N GLY A 643 -12.19 -32.60 10.59
CA GLY A 643 -11.11 -32.95 11.49
C GLY A 643 -10.31 -34.16 11.02
N TRP A 644 -9.06 -34.20 11.47
CA TRP A 644 -8.11 -35.22 11.03
C TRP A 644 -7.00 -35.45 12.04
N PHE A 645 -6.36 -36.61 11.93
CA PHE A 645 -5.16 -36.96 12.67
C PHE A 645 -3.92 -36.73 11.80
N GLY A 646 -3.00 -35.89 12.25
CA GLY A 646 -1.77 -35.55 11.52
C GLY A 646 -2.02 -34.58 10.37
N SER A 647 -2.19 -35.09 9.15
CA SER A 647 -2.44 -34.28 7.93
C SER A 647 -3.72 -34.70 7.25
N GLN A 648 -4.48 -33.73 6.74
CA GLN A 648 -5.66 -33.97 5.93
C GLN A 648 -5.29 -34.72 4.65
N LYS A 649 -6.18 -35.59 4.19
CA LYS A 649 -6.07 -36.44 3.00
C LYS A 649 -7.17 -36.11 2.01
N ASP A 650 -6.85 -36.27 0.73
CA ASP A 650 -7.71 -35.89 -0.39
C ASP A 650 -9.07 -36.62 -0.43
N LEU A 651 -9.11 -37.86 0.07
CA LEU A 651 -10.33 -38.68 0.13
C LEU A 651 -10.90 -38.68 1.55
N PHE A 652 -12.16 -38.27 1.73
CA PHE A 652 -12.86 -38.31 3.02
C PHE A 652 -12.74 -39.69 3.68
N LEU A 653 -12.92 -40.77 2.92
CA LEU A 653 -12.79 -42.16 3.38
C LEU A 653 -11.32 -42.64 3.50
N SER A 654 -10.39 -41.73 3.74
CA SER A 654 -9.05 -42.07 4.24
C SER A 654 -9.08 -42.29 5.75
N GLU A 655 -8.12 -43.07 6.26
CA GLU A 655 -7.93 -43.25 7.71
C GLU A 655 -7.60 -41.93 8.40
N GLY A 656 -8.15 -41.75 9.61
CA GLY A 656 -7.88 -40.62 10.47
C GLY A 656 -8.59 -39.34 10.05
N GLN A 657 -9.72 -39.41 9.34
CA GLN A 657 -10.52 -38.24 8.99
C GLN A 657 -11.96 -38.36 9.50
N PHE A 658 -12.55 -37.22 9.86
CA PHE A 658 -13.92 -37.10 10.28
C PHE A 658 -14.52 -35.74 9.88
N PHE A 659 -15.84 -35.67 9.89
CA PHE A 659 -16.60 -34.50 9.44
C PHE A 659 -17.81 -34.29 10.35
N ILE A 660 -18.02 -33.06 10.82
CA ILE A 660 -19.21 -32.66 11.57
C ILE A 660 -20.31 -32.29 10.58
N GLY A 661 -21.39 -33.04 10.63
CA GLY A 661 -22.51 -32.92 9.72
C GLY A 661 -23.29 -31.64 9.89
N TYR A 662 -23.77 -31.08 8.76
CA TYR A 662 -24.58 -29.86 8.75
C TYR A 662 -25.82 -29.95 9.63
N GLY A 663 -26.14 -28.86 10.33
CA GLY A 663 -27.22 -28.75 11.31
C GLY A 663 -26.96 -29.49 12.63
N THR A 664 -25.74 -30.00 12.84
CA THR A 664 -25.32 -30.62 14.10
C THR A 664 -24.58 -29.61 14.96
N VAL A 665 -24.94 -29.51 16.24
CA VAL A 665 -24.21 -28.72 17.23
C VAL A 665 -23.46 -29.68 18.13
N ILE A 666 -22.15 -29.50 18.27
CA ILE A 666 -21.31 -30.23 19.22
C ILE A 666 -20.66 -29.20 20.14
N GLU A 667 -20.81 -29.38 21.43
CA GLU A 667 -20.40 -28.37 22.41
C GLU A 667 -18.96 -28.60 22.91
N ASN A 668 -18.44 -29.82 22.92
CA ASN A 668 -17.17 -30.10 23.60
C ASN A 668 -16.16 -30.83 22.69
N ALA A 669 -14.88 -30.49 22.83
CA ALA A 669 -13.77 -31.19 22.19
C ALA A 669 -12.67 -31.56 23.19
N ILE A 670 -12.10 -32.75 23.02
CA ILE A 670 -10.95 -33.25 23.79
C ILE A 670 -9.87 -33.70 22.79
N GLY A 671 -8.71 -33.05 22.79
CA GLY A 671 -7.52 -33.45 22.03
C GLY A 671 -6.79 -34.62 22.69
N GLY A 672 -5.58 -34.92 22.21
CA GLY A 672 -4.76 -36.07 22.59
C GLY A 672 -3.45 -35.68 23.29
N ASN A 673 -2.36 -36.34 22.89
CA ASN A 673 -1.00 -36.06 23.38
C ASN A 673 -0.13 -35.36 22.33
N GLY A 674 -0.73 -34.89 21.23
CA GLY A 674 -0.04 -34.19 20.14
C GLY A 674 -0.12 -32.67 20.34
N ASN A 675 0.40 -31.91 19.38
CA ASN A 675 0.11 -30.47 19.33
C ASN A 675 -1.19 -30.31 18.55
N ASP A 676 -2.29 -30.20 19.27
CA ASP A 676 -3.62 -30.31 18.70
C ASP A 676 -4.21 -28.93 18.35
N LEU A 677 -5.12 -28.88 17.38
CA LEU A 677 -5.90 -27.69 17.02
C LEU A 677 -7.38 -27.97 17.25
N LEU A 678 -7.99 -27.31 18.22
CA LEU A 678 -9.39 -27.44 18.57
C LEU A 678 -10.10 -26.12 18.28
N THR A 679 -11.09 -26.14 17.39
CA THR A 679 -11.91 -24.98 17.01
C THR A 679 -13.35 -25.23 17.41
N GLY A 680 -13.90 -24.35 18.26
CA GLY A 680 -15.29 -24.33 18.67
C GLY A 680 -16.21 -23.69 17.62
N ASN A 681 -17.47 -23.49 17.97
CA ASN A 681 -18.52 -23.06 17.07
C ASN A 681 -19.27 -21.83 17.61
N LEU A 682 -20.59 -21.77 17.44
CA LEU A 682 -21.42 -20.66 17.92
C LEU A 682 -22.06 -20.94 19.30
N ALA A 683 -21.85 -22.14 19.85
CA ALA A 683 -22.38 -22.57 21.15
C ALA A 683 -21.31 -22.41 22.24
N ASP A 684 -21.73 -22.42 23.50
CA ASP A 684 -20.81 -22.43 24.64
C ASP A 684 -19.98 -23.72 24.64
N ASN A 685 -18.69 -23.62 24.31
CA ASN A 685 -17.84 -24.77 24.12
C ASN A 685 -16.97 -25.12 25.33
N SER A 686 -16.70 -26.41 25.51
CA SER A 686 -15.67 -26.90 26.44
C SER A 686 -14.53 -27.58 25.68
N LEU A 687 -13.37 -26.94 25.66
CA LEU A 687 -12.19 -27.41 24.92
C LEU A 687 -11.11 -27.91 25.87
N THR A 688 -10.61 -29.12 25.66
CA THR A 688 -9.52 -29.72 26.43
C THR A 688 -8.42 -30.14 25.47
N GLY A 689 -7.29 -29.40 25.42
CA GLY A 689 -6.18 -29.71 24.50
C GLY A 689 -5.56 -31.08 24.79
N GLY A 690 -5.15 -31.30 26.04
CA GLY A 690 -4.56 -32.56 26.47
C GLY A 690 -3.10 -32.35 26.89
N ALA A 691 -2.19 -33.17 26.39
CA ALA A 691 -0.76 -32.95 26.56
C ALA A 691 -0.16 -32.53 25.21
N GLY A 692 0.71 -31.54 25.19
CA GLY A 692 1.22 -30.98 23.95
C GLY A 692 1.27 -29.46 24.02
N ASN A 693 1.64 -28.82 22.91
CA ASN A 693 1.46 -27.39 22.74
C ASN A 693 0.24 -27.19 21.85
N ASP A 694 -0.91 -26.97 22.46
CA ASP A 694 -2.19 -27.00 21.77
C ASP A 694 -2.66 -25.60 21.35
N THR A 695 -3.50 -25.54 20.33
CA THR A 695 -4.21 -24.32 19.93
C THR A 695 -5.71 -24.52 20.13
N LEU A 696 -6.32 -23.68 20.97
CA LEU A 696 -7.72 -23.76 21.35
C LEU A 696 -8.41 -22.46 20.92
N VAL A 697 -9.36 -22.56 20.00
CA VAL A 697 -10.14 -21.44 19.46
C VAL A 697 -11.58 -21.66 19.90
N GLY A 698 -12.12 -20.84 20.81
CA GLY A 698 -13.50 -21.03 21.30
C GLY A 698 -14.57 -20.69 20.27
N GLY A 699 -14.37 -19.61 19.51
CA GLY A 699 -15.35 -19.17 18.52
C GLY A 699 -16.28 -18.11 19.12
N ALA A 700 -17.59 -18.24 18.87
CA ALA A 700 -18.59 -17.37 19.46
C ALA A 700 -19.36 -18.13 20.54
N GLY A 701 -19.64 -17.50 21.67
CA GLY A 701 -20.26 -18.18 22.81
C GLY A 701 -19.57 -17.77 24.10
N THR A 702 -19.84 -18.50 25.18
CA THR A 702 -19.08 -18.43 26.42
C THR A 702 -18.28 -19.71 26.58
N ASP A 703 -17.03 -19.67 26.15
CA ASP A 703 -16.19 -20.84 25.97
C ASP A 703 -15.28 -21.08 27.16
N THR A 704 -14.99 -22.36 27.42
CA THR A 704 -14.19 -22.81 28.54
C THR A 704 -13.05 -23.71 28.06
N ALA A 705 -11.80 -23.27 28.28
CA ALA A 705 -10.64 -24.16 28.16
C ALA A 705 -10.40 -24.91 29.49
N ILE A 706 -10.19 -26.23 29.41
CA ILE A 706 -9.97 -27.10 30.57
C ILE A 706 -8.52 -27.59 30.62
N PHE A 707 -7.90 -27.42 31.78
CA PHE A 707 -6.53 -27.87 32.09
C PHE A 707 -6.51 -28.83 33.26
N THR A 708 -5.67 -29.87 33.20
CA THR A 708 -5.51 -30.85 34.28
C THR A 708 -4.50 -30.40 35.34
N GLY A 709 -4.88 -30.37 36.61
CA GLY A 709 -4.04 -29.88 37.71
C GLY A 709 -4.55 -28.57 38.30
N THR A 710 -3.81 -28.02 39.27
CA THR A 710 -4.22 -26.80 39.98
C THR A 710 -3.78 -25.53 39.26
N TYR A 711 -4.49 -24.42 39.45
CA TYR A 711 -4.14 -23.10 38.90
C TYR A 711 -2.66 -22.70 39.15
N ALA A 712 -2.10 -23.04 40.31
CA ALA A 712 -0.71 -22.73 40.67
C ALA A 712 0.35 -23.49 39.84
N SER A 713 -0.05 -24.50 39.08
CA SER A 713 0.82 -25.29 38.19
C SER A 713 0.99 -24.66 36.82
N TYR A 714 0.37 -23.50 36.57
CA TYR A 714 0.33 -22.83 35.27
C TYR A 714 0.75 -21.37 35.38
N SER A 715 1.40 -20.87 34.34
CA SER A 715 1.63 -19.45 34.08
C SER A 715 0.68 -19.01 32.96
N ILE A 716 -0.02 -17.89 33.15
CA ILE A 716 -0.99 -17.40 32.18
C ILE A 716 -0.53 -16.01 31.75
N ALA A 717 -0.32 -15.81 30.45
CA ALA A 717 0.19 -14.57 29.87
C ALA A 717 -0.69 -14.13 28.70
N LEU A 718 -0.99 -12.83 28.62
CA LEU A 718 -1.68 -12.21 27.50
C LEU A 718 -0.67 -11.32 26.76
N SER A 719 -0.59 -11.44 25.45
CA SER A 719 0.26 -10.62 24.57
C SER A 719 -0.56 -10.15 23.37
N GLY A 720 -1.11 -8.94 23.43
CA GLY A 720 -2.10 -8.49 22.44
C GLY A 720 -3.43 -9.25 22.59
N SER A 721 -3.90 -9.89 21.52
CA SER A 721 -5.06 -10.80 21.52
C SER A 721 -4.71 -12.25 21.87
N ASP A 722 -3.42 -12.61 21.92
CA ASP A 722 -2.99 -13.98 22.13
C ASP A 722 -2.89 -14.32 23.62
N LEU A 723 -3.76 -15.22 24.08
CA LEU A 723 -3.70 -15.78 25.42
C LEU A 723 -2.84 -17.04 25.41
N ARG A 724 -1.77 -17.07 26.20
CA ARG A 724 -0.90 -18.24 26.38
C ARG A 724 -1.01 -18.81 27.78
N VAL A 725 -1.24 -20.12 27.88
CA VAL A 725 -1.23 -20.88 29.13
C VAL A 725 -0.05 -21.84 29.11
N THR A 726 0.91 -21.63 29.99
CA THR A 726 2.14 -22.43 30.07
C THR A 726 2.10 -23.34 31.30
N SER A 727 2.21 -24.64 31.11
CA SER A 727 2.27 -25.62 32.20
C SER A 727 3.62 -25.56 32.91
N SER A 728 3.68 -26.00 34.17
CA SER A 728 4.92 -26.15 34.93
C SER A 728 5.95 -27.11 34.33
N LYS A 729 5.55 -27.90 33.31
CA LYS A 729 6.44 -28.77 32.53
C LYS A 729 6.98 -28.10 31.26
N GLY A 730 6.53 -26.88 30.94
CA GLY A 730 6.96 -26.11 29.78
C GLY A 730 6.11 -26.32 28.52
N GLU A 731 4.97 -27.01 28.63
CA GLU A 731 3.96 -27.07 27.56
C GLU A 731 3.30 -25.69 27.43
N VAL A 732 3.04 -25.24 26.21
CA VAL A 732 2.50 -23.90 25.93
C VAL A 732 1.28 -24.04 25.02
N ASP A 733 0.12 -23.72 25.58
CA ASP A 733 -1.15 -23.70 24.86
C ASP A 733 -1.50 -22.27 24.44
N SER A 734 -1.93 -22.12 23.19
CA SER A 734 -2.39 -20.86 22.59
C SER A 734 -3.91 -20.82 22.53
N LEU A 735 -4.51 -19.81 23.12
CA LEU A 735 -5.96 -19.68 23.29
C LEU A 735 -6.46 -18.41 22.59
N SER A 736 -7.58 -18.52 21.89
CA SER A 736 -8.32 -17.38 21.30
C SER A 736 -9.83 -17.60 21.46
N GLY A 737 -10.57 -16.52 21.73
CA GLY A 737 -12.03 -16.60 21.96
C GLY A 737 -12.42 -17.52 23.13
N ILE A 738 -11.67 -17.51 24.23
CA ILE A 738 -11.98 -18.32 25.44
C ILE A 738 -12.27 -17.38 26.62
N GLU A 739 -13.43 -17.52 27.24
CA GLU A 739 -13.87 -16.67 28.36
C GLU A 739 -13.50 -17.25 29.72
N TRP A 740 -13.39 -18.57 29.85
CA TRP A 740 -13.12 -19.26 31.12
C TRP A 740 -11.99 -20.27 31.03
N LEU A 741 -11.12 -20.27 32.05
CA LEU A 741 -10.08 -21.28 32.25
C LEU A 741 -10.45 -22.12 33.47
N LYS A 742 -10.65 -23.42 33.26
CA LYS A 742 -11.03 -24.37 34.30
C LYS A 742 -9.84 -25.25 34.68
N PHE A 743 -9.54 -25.27 35.97
CA PHE A 743 -8.52 -26.10 36.62
C PHE A 743 -9.20 -27.01 37.66
N ASP A 744 -8.47 -28.01 38.18
CA ASP A 744 -9.01 -28.96 39.16
C ASP A 744 -9.45 -28.29 40.48
N ASP A 745 -8.83 -27.16 40.85
CA ASP A 745 -9.10 -26.47 42.11
C ASP A 745 -10.01 -25.23 41.99
N ARG A 746 -10.17 -24.68 40.78
CA ARG A 746 -10.99 -23.48 40.52
C ARG A 746 -11.26 -23.28 39.03
N THR A 747 -12.30 -22.51 38.74
CA THR A 747 -12.49 -21.87 37.43
C THR A 747 -12.19 -20.38 37.59
N VAL A 748 -11.41 -19.82 36.67
CA VAL A 748 -11.13 -18.39 36.60
C VAL A 748 -11.57 -17.86 35.25
N ALA A 749 -11.93 -16.58 35.18
CA ALA A 749 -12.08 -15.94 33.89
C ALA A 749 -10.72 -15.97 33.18
N ALA A 750 -10.72 -16.31 31.90
CA ALA A 750 -9.57 -16.08 31.06
C ALA A 750 -9.21 -14.58 31.13
N PRO A 751 -7.92 -14.22 31.15
CA PRO A 751 -7.52 -12.84 30.96
C PRO A 751 -8.02 -12.40 29.58
N THR A 752 -9.18 -11.76 29.55
CA THR A 752 -9.69 -11.16 28.34
C THR A 752 -8.96 -9.86 28.13
N ALA A 753 -8.67 -9.57 26.87
CA ALA A 753 -8.69 -8.19 26.46
C ALA A 753 -10.14 -7.70 26.66
N THR A 754 -10.52 -7.20 27.84
CA THR A 754 -11.91 -6.80 28.18
C THR A 754 -12.59 -6.00 27.08
N PRO A 755 -13.76 -6.42 26.55
CA PRO A 755 -14.75 -5.50 26.02
C PRO A 755 -15.47 -4.84 27.20
N GLY A 756 -15.40 -3.52 27.28
CA GLY A 756 -16.07 -2.72 28.31
C GLY A 756 -15.11 -1.88 29.17
N THR A 757 -13.81 -2.12 29.08
CA THR A 757 -12.78 -1.15 29.52
C THR A 757 -12.11 -0.65 28.26
N PRO A 758 -12.38 0.58 27.80
CA PRO A 758 -11.79 1.07 26.56
C PRO A 758 -10.26 1.02 26.66
N TYR A 759 -9.61 0.79 25.52
CA TYR A 759 -8.17 0.90 25.46
C TYR A 759 -7.80 2.36 25.51
N LEU A 760 -6.85 2.71 26.38
CA LEU A 760 -6.27 4.03 26.43
C LEU A 760 -5.02 4.01 25.56
N SER A 761 -5.07 4.71 24.44
CA SER A 761 -3.90 5.13 23.68
C SER A 761 -3.58 6.58 24.03
N ALA A 762 -2.34 6.98 23.75
CA ALA A 762 -1.95 8.37 23.84
C ALA A 762 -1.06 8.68 22.64
N SER A 763 -1.36 9.77 21.96
CA SER A 763 -0.47 10.39 21.00
C SER A 763 0.01 11.73 21.57
N ALA A 764 1.10 12.24 21.02
CA ALA A 764 1.56 13.59 21.29
C ALA A 764 1.75 14.28 19.95
N ASN A 765 1.51 15.58 19.90
CA ASN A 765 1.99 16.39 18.80
C ASN A 765 3.50 16.65 18.96
N SER A 766 4.10 17.18 17.90
CA SER A 766 5.37 17.90 18.00
C SER A 766 5.06 19.38 18.17
N VAL A 767 5.88 20.10 18.94
CA VAL A 767 5.74 21.56 19.11
C VAL A 767 7.11 22.21 19.05
N LEU A 768 7.22 23.34 18.37
CA LEU A 768 8.40 24.19 18.40
C LEU A 768 8.58 24.78 19.80
N GLU A 769 9.81 24.83 20.33
CA GLU A 769 10.08 25.34 21.68
C GLU A 769 9.80 26.85 21.82
N GLY A 770 10.06 27.62 20.77
CA GLY A 770 9.87 29.05 20.70
C GLY A 770 11.06 29.83 21.28
N ALA A 771 11.15 31.11 20.93
CA ALA A 771 12.22 31.99 21.40
C ALA A 771 12.21 32.25 22.93
N THR A 772 13.30 32.82 23.45
CA THR A 772 13.51 32.95 24.90
C THR A 772 12.37 33.63 25.65
N GLY A 773 11.73 32.86 26.53
CA GLY A 773 10.60 33.31 27.35
C GLY A 773 9.23 33.14 26.69
N ALA A 774 9.17 32.59 25.47
CA ALA A 774 7.95 32.07 24.89
C ALA A 774 7.48 30.83 25.66
N THR A 775 6.17 30.63 25.68
CA THR A 775 5.55 29.44 26.27
C THR A 775 4.71 28.77 25.20
N THR A 776 5.25 27.74 24.58
CA THR A 776 4.50 26.85 23.68
C THR A 776 3.96 25.66 24.47
N GLN A 777 3.08 24.88 23.86
CA GLN A 777 2.34 23.84 24.56
C GLN A 777 2.42 22.50 23.82
N LEU A 778 3.19 21.58 24.39
CA LEU A 778 3.21 20.19 23.97
C LEU A 778 1.94 19.52 24.50
N THR A 779 1.09 19.04 23.60
CA THR A 779 -0.23 18.50 23.92
C THR A 779 -0.24 17.00 23.68
N TYR A 780 -0.39 16.25 24.77
CA TYR A 780 -0.66 14.83 24.71
C TYR A 780 -2.15 14.62 24.60
N THR A 781 -2.59 13.95 23.54
CA THR A 781 -3.98 13.54 23.34
C THR A 781 -4.12 12.10 23.80
N ILE A 782 -4.85 11.90 24.90
CA ILE A 782 -5.15 10.59 25.43
C ILE A 782 -6.51 10.18 24.88
N THR A 783 -6.57 9.07 24.15
CA THR A 783 -7.76 8.60 23.45
C THR A 783 -8.20 7.24 23.99
N LEU A 784 -9.50 7.08 24.14
CA LEU A 784 -10.17 5.84 24.46
C LEU A 784 -10.72 5.23 23.17
N SER A 785 -10.52 3.93 22.99
CA SER A 785 -11.06 3.18 21.84
C SER A 785 -12.60 3.20 21.75
N ALA A 786 -13.28 3.62 22.82
CA ALA A 786 -14.73 3.82 22.88
C ALA A 786 -15.08 4.71 24.10
N ALA A 787 -16.23 5.36 24.08
CA ALA A 787 -16.67 6.19 25.21
C ALA A 787 -16.85 5.34 26.48
N ALA A 788 -16.22 5.74 27.58
CA ALA A 788 -16.28 4.98 28.82
C ALA A 788 -17.65 5.10 29.52
N SER A 789 -18.16 3.99 30.04
CA SER A 789 -19.42 3.92 30.79
C SER A 789 -19.33 4.50 32.21
N SER A 790 -18.13 4.83 32.68
CA SER A 790 -17.81 5.49 33.95
C SER A 790 -16.53 6.31 33.79
N ALA A 791 -16.28 7.29 34.66
CA ALA A 791 -15.09 8.15 34.53
C ALA A 791 -13.79 7.33 34.60
N VAL A 792 -12.88 7.55 33.65
CA VAL A 792 -11.56 6.92 33.60
C VAL A 792 -10.56 7.86 34.25
N SER A 793 -9.81 7.39 35.24
CA SER A 793 -8.80 8.21 35.93
C SER A 793 -7.43 7.57 35.85
N PHE A 794 -6.40 8.38 35.65
CA PHE A 794 -5.01 7.94 35.61
C PHE A 794 -4.10 9.06 36.11
N ASN A 795 -2.93 8.69 36.58
CA ASN A 795 -1.88 9.64 36.91
C ASN A 795 -1.05 9.88 35.66
N VAL A 796 -0.78 11.14 35.35
CA VAL A 796 0.20 11.51 34.35
C VAL A 796 1.37 12.15 35.04
N ARG A 797 2.56 11.69 34.70
CA ARG A 797 3.82 12.26 35.17
C ARG A 797 4.79 12.41 34.02
N THR A 798 5.34 13.59 33.84
CA THR A 798 6.48 13.77 32.94
C THR A 798 7.70 13.06 33.54
N ASN A 799 8.29 12.15 32.78
CA ASN A 799 9.56 11.51 33.07
C ASN A 799 10.49 11.96 31.95
N GLY A 800 11.49 12.80 32.23
CA GLY A 800 12.34 13.38 31.20
C GLY A 800 12.83 12.31 30.21
N GLY A 801 12.63 12.58 28.91
CA GLY A 801 13.21 11.77 27.84
C GLY A 801 14.63 12.28 27.59
N THR A 802 14.86 12.90 26.44
CA THR A 802 16.06 13.72 26.23
C THR A 802 15.93 15.12 26.87
N ALA A 803 14.70 15.62 27.04
CA ALA A 803 14.43 16.91 27.68
C ALA A 803 14.50 16.89 29.23
N THR A 804 14.98 17.98 29.80
CA THR A 804 15.15 18.23 31.24
C THR A 804 14.04 19.10 31.84
N ALA A 805 13.29 18.51 32.77
CA ALA A 805 12.23 19.22 33.48
C ALA A 805 12.75 20.43 34.28
N GLY A 806 12.14 21.60 34.06
CA GLY A 806 12.47 22.88 34.69
C GLY A 806 13.35 23.79 33.83
N THR A 807 14.08 23.22 32.86
CA THR A 807 14.80 23.96 31.82
C THR A 807 13.91 24.04 30.58
N ASP A 808 13.61 22.90 29.97
CA ASP A 808 13.02 22.84 28.60
C ASP A 808 11.49 22.73 28.66
N TYR A 809 10.95 22.24 29.79
CA TYR A 809 9.51 22.18 30.04
C TYR A 809 9.16 22.23 31.53
N THR A 810 7.93 22.60 31.85
CA THR A 810 7.41 22.55 33.23
C THR A 810 6.89 21.16 33.55
N ALA A 811 7.46 20.50 34.58
CA ALA A 811 7.06 19.15 34.99
C ALA A 811 5.56 19.07 35.34
N VAL A 812 4.90 18.01 34.87
CA VAL A 812 3.52 17.68 35.22
C VAL A 812 3.52 16.41 36.06
N ASP A 813 2.85 16.42 37.21
CA ASP A 813 2.55 15.23 38.02
C ASP A 813 1.16 15.44 38.66
N ARG A 814 0.12 14.87 38.04
CA ARG A 814 -1.27 15.04 38.48
C ARG A 814 -2.15 13.87 38.04
N THR A 815 -3.31 13.75 38.65
CA THR A 815 -4.38 12.86 38.18
C THR A 815 -5.20 13.56 37.10
N VAL A 816 -5.43 12.85 35.99
CA VAL A 816 -6.30 13.25 34.88
C VAL A 816 -7.53 12.35 34.89
N THR A 817 -8.67 12.89 34.47
CA THR A 817 -9.93 12.16 34.42
C THR A 817 -10.65 12.42 33.11
N ILE A 818 -10.91 11.37 32.33
CA ILE A 818 -11.83 11.39 31.19
C ILE A 818 -13.23 11.14 31.75
N ALA A 819 -14.14 12.08 31.54
CA ALA A 819 -15.51 11.97 32.03
C ALA A 819 -16.26 10.81 31.34
N ALA A 820 -17.25 10.23 32.02
CA ALA A 820 -18.11 9.21 31.40
C ALA A 820 -18.78 9.79 30.14
N GLY A 821 -18.74 9.03 29.03
CA GLY A 821 -19.24 9.47 27.73
C GLY A 821 -18.24 10.26 26.85
N ALA A 822 -17.09 10.67 27.39
CA ALA A 822 -16.01 11.26 26.59
C ALA A 822 -15.01 10.19 26.14
N THR A 823 -14.39 10.40 24.98
CA THR A 823 -13.36 9.51 24.42
C THR A 823 -11.96 10.07 24.57
N THR A 824 -11.79 11.37 24.83
CA THR A 824 -10.46 12.00 24.88
C THR A 824 -10.25 12.88 26.10
N ALA A 825 -8.98 13.02 26.51
CA ALA A 825 -8.51 14.10 27.36
C ALA A 825 -7.15 14.59 26.86
N THR A 826 -6.89 15.88 27.02
CA THR A 826 -5.59 16.45 26.68
C THR A 826 -4.78 16.74 27.94
N VAL A 827 -3.48 16.48 27.86
CA VAL A 827 -2.50 16.89 28.86
C VAL A 827 -1.54 17.84 28.19
N ALA A 828 -1.71 19.12 28.50
CA ALA A 828 -0.74 20.14 28.17
C ALA A 828 0.48 20.05 29.09
N VAL A 829 1.66 20.05 28.49
CA VAL A 829 2.95 20.31 29.12
C VAL A 829 3.47 21.63 28.53
N GLU A 830 3.67 22.62 29.40
CA GLU A 830 4.24 23.90 28.98
C GLU A 830 5.72 23.70 28.63
N VAL A 831 6.05 24.01 27.38
CA VAL A 831 7.42 24.05 26.87
C VAL A 831 7.98 25.45 27.12
N ARG A 832 9.24 25.51 27.52
CA ARG A 832 9.92 26.75 27.87
C ARG A 832 10.88 27.07 26.73
N GLY A 833 10.46 27.98 25.87
CA GLY A 833 11.31 28.44 24.79
C GLY A 833 12.55 29.15 25.30
N ASP A 834 13.69 28.82 24.72
CA ASP A 834 14.95 29.50 24.99
C ASP A 834 15.66 30.03 23.73
N ALA A 835 16.98 29.97 23.64
CA ALA A 835 17.72 30.36 22.42
C ALA A 835 18.90 29.40 22.20
N LEU A 836 18.86 28.24 22.86
CA LEU A 836 19.92 27.26 22.89
C LEU A 836 19.65 26.25 21.80
N VAL A 837 20.63 26.16 20.94
CA VAL A 837 20.79 25.15 19.92
C VAL A 837 20.86 23.76 20.57
N GLU A 838 19.73 23.09 20.61
CA GLU A 838 19.56 21.76 21.19
C GLU A 838 19.16 20.77 20.09
N LYS A 839 19.11 19.48 20.42
CA LYS A 839 18.53 18.49 19.48
C LYS A 839 17.04 18.46 19.75
N ASP A 840 16.24 18.00 18.79
CA ASP A 840 14.84 17.68 19.10
C ASP A 840 14.78 16.79 20.33
N GLU A 841 14.09 17.30 21.34
CA GLU A 841 14.06 16.71 22.65
C GLU A 841 12.73 16.02 22.86
N THR A 842 12.78 14.86 23.51
CA THR A 842 11.59 14.10 23.83
C THR A 842 11.23 14.37 25.28
N VAL A 843 9.99 14.78 25.49
CA VAL A 843 9.35 14.72 26.80
C VAL A 843 8.53 13.44 26.83
N GLN A 844 8.82 12.55 27.79
CA GLN A 844 7.97 11.38 27.97
C GLN A 844 6.90 11.68 29.00
N LEU A 845 5.64 11.44 28.63
CA LEU A 845 4.53 11.41 29.57
C LEU A 845 4.28 9.96 29.97
N VAL A 846 4.51 9.66 31.25
CA VAL A 846 4.20 8.37 31.85
C VAL A 846 2.79 8.42 32.41
N ILE A 847 1.90 7.67 31.79
CA ILE A 847 0.55 7.39 32.26
C ILE A 847 0.62 6.16 33.14
N SER A 848 0.12 6.25 34.37
CA SER A 848 0.16 5.17 35.36
C SER A 848 -1.07 5.19 36.27
N ASN A 849 -1.22 4.16 37.10
CA ASN A 849 -2.36 4.06 38.03
C ASN A 849 -3.72 4.21 37.31
N LEU A 850 -3.82 3.62 36.11
CA LEU A 850 -5.00 3.68 35.25
C LEU A 850 -6.16 2.91 35.88
N GLN A 851 -7.31 3.57 36.00
CA GLN A 851 -8.56 3.02 36.52
C GLN A 851 -9.69 3.32 35.53
N GLY A 852 -10.46 2.30 35.14
CA GLY A 852 -11.60 2.47 34.23
C GLY A 852 -11.27 2.34 32.73
N ALA A 853 -10.01 2.10 32.36
CA ALA A 853 -9.52 1.74 31.01
C ALA A 853 -8.31 0.79 31.16
N ARG A 854 -7.75 0.30 30.04
CA ARG A 854 -6.52 -0.51 30.02
C ARG A 854 -5.61 -0.14 28.84
N LEU A 855 -4.35 -0.52 28.91
CA LEU A 855 -3.40 -0.34 27.80
C LEU A 855 -3.45 -1.54 26.86
N LEU A 856 -3.20 -1.33 25.57
CA LEU A 856 -3.31 -2.35 24.51
C LEU A 856 -2.36 -3.53 24.73
N ASP A 857 -1.17 -3.25 25.25
CA ASP A 857 -0.11 -4.23 25.58
C ASP A 857 -0.28 -4.85 26.98
N GLY A 858 -1.30 -4.47 27.75
CA GLY A 858 -1.54 -4.94 29.11
C GLY A 858 -0.57 -4.41 30.17
N SER A 859 0.28 -3.44 29.84
CA SER A 859 1.23 -2.83 30.77
C SER A 859 0.53 -2.02 31.88
N SER A 860 1.22 -1.79 33.00
CA SER A 860 0.71 -0.96 34.11
C SER A 860 1.00 0.53 33.93
N SER A 861 1.74 0.88 32.87
CA SER A 861 2.07 2.24 32.52
C SER A 861 2.35 2.39 31.02
N LEU A 862 1.80 3.43 30.41
CA LEU A 862 2.09 3.83 29.03
C LEU A 862 3.04 5.00 29.06
N THR A 863 4.12 4.92 28.29
CA THR A 863 5.03 6.04 28.08
C THR A 863 4.84 6.53 26.66
N VAL A 864 4.34 7.74 26.50
CA VAL A 864 4.23 8.41 25.20
C VAL A 864 5.26 9.53 25.13
N ALA A 865 6.03 9.57 24.04
CA ALA A 865 6.97 10.65 23.78
C ALA A 865 6.25 11.73 22.96
N GLY A 866 6.33 12.97 23.41
CA GLY A 866 6.08 14.15 22.59
C GLY A 866 7.40 14.83 22.30
N THR A 867 7.49 15.46 21.14
CA THR A 867 8.74 16.05 20.66
C THR A 867 8.66 17.56 20.81
N ILE A 868 9.59 18.12 21.57
CA ILE A 868 9.95 19.52 21.52
C ILE A 868 10.93 19.64 20.34
N LEU A 869 10.45 20.25 19.27
CA LEU A 869 11.27 20.58 18.13
C LEU A 869 12.07 21.82 18.49
N ASN A 870 13.37 21.73 18.36
CA ASN A 870 14.22 22.89 18.56
C ASN A 870 14.05 23.79 17.32
N ASP A 871 13.33 24.90 17.48
CA ASP A 871 13.19 25.96 16.46
C ASP A 871 14.30 27.01 16.59
N ASP A 872 15.08 26.92 17.66
CA ASP A 872 16.34 27.62 17.76
C ASP A 872 17.34 27.03 16.76
N LEU A 873 18.19 27.87 16.18
CA LEU A 873 19.08 27.41 15.11
C LEU A 873 20.28 26.63 15.67
N ALA A 874 20.06 25.40 16.15
CA ALA A 874 20.47 24.18 15.47
C ALA A 874 21.75 24.21 14.62
N THR A 875 22.89 24.84 14.99
CA THR A 875 24.16 24.61 14.27
C THR A 875 24.68 23.18 14.53
N SER A 876 23.95 22.16 14.06
CA SER A 876 24.27 20.73 14.05
C SER A 876 24.25 20.26 12.59
N PRO A 877 25.09 19.30 12.18
CA PRO A 877 25.90 19.41 10.98
C PRO A 877 25.05 19.41 9.70
N ILE A 878 24.56 20.60 9.33
CA ILE A 878 24.86 21.20 8.03
C ILE A 878 26.22 20.62 7.68
N PHE A 879 26.31 19.89 6.56
CA PHE A 879 27.48 19.95 5.70
C PHE A 879 28.56 20.80 6.38
N SER A 880 29.46 20.18 7.17
CA SER A 880 30.29 21.03 8.01
C SER A 880 31.21 21.69 7.03
N LEU A 881 30.91 22.94 6.68
CA LEU A 881 31.66 23.67 5.68
C LEU A 881 33.13 23.55 6.03
N SER A 882 33.49 23.69 7.30
CA SER A 882 34.86 23.55 7.79
C SER A 882 35.42 22.11 7.81
N ALA A 883 34.60 21.04 7.83
CA ALA A 883 35.03 19.65 7.77
C ALA A 883 35.05 19.09 6.34
N TYR A 884 34.03 19.35 5.53
CA TYR A 884 34.04 19.06 4.10
C TYR A 884 35.16 19.82 3.41
N ARG A 885 35.37 21.10 3.75
CA ARG A 885 36.53 21.90 3.28
C ARG A 885 37.87 21.42 3.85
N ALA A 886 37.89 20.71 4.98
CA ALA A 886 39.12 20.11 5.53
C ALA A 886 39.43 18.72 4.92
N LEU A 887 38.39 17.98 4.52
CA LEU A 887 38.45 16.69 3.83
C LEU A 887 38.62 16.87 2.30
N ASN A 888 38.24 18.04 1.77
CA ASN A 888 38.28 18.47 0.36
C ASN A 888 38.94 19.87 0.23
N PRO A 889 40.29 19.95 0.31
CA PRO A 889 41.04 21.20 0.40
C PRO A 889 41.03 22.04 -0.89
N ASP A 890 40.69 21.42 -2.03
CA ASP A 890 40.49 22.05 -3.33
C ASP A 890 39.40 23.12 -3.31
N LEU A 891 38.39 22.95 -2.45
CA LEU A 891 37.31 23.91 -2.27
C LEU A 891 37.76 25.19 -1.54
N VAL A 892 38.81 25.14 -0.71
CA VAL A 892 39.42 26.35 -0.10
C VAL A 892 40.09 27.22 -1.17
N VAL A 893 40.66 26.60 -2.20
CA VAL A 893 41.38 27.29 -3.28
C VAL A 893 40.39 27.82 -4.32
N ALA A 894 39.36 27.04 -4.65
CA ALA A 894 38.34 27.40 -5.63
C ALA A 894 37.37 28.48 -5.10
N PHE A 895 36.96 28.38 -3.83
CA PHE A 895 35.90 29.21 -3.28
C PHE A 895 36.34 30.03 -2.05
N GLY A 896 37.58 29.89 -1.57
CA GLY A 896 38.06 30.60 -0.38
C GLY A 896 37.36 30.16 0.90
N ASP A 897 37.05 31.10 1.78
CA ASP A 897 36.21 30.86 2.96
C ASP A 897 34.70 30.96 2.66
N ASN A 898 34.30 31.10 1.39
CA ASN A 898 32.92 31.37 0.99
C ASN A 898 32.00 30.17 1.27
N ALA A 899 31.18 30.31 2.31
CA ALA A 899 30.33 29.24 2.82
C ALA A 899 29.33 28.70 1.81
N LEU A 900 28.67 29.58 1.05
CA LEU A 900 27.55 29.21 0.19
C LEU A 900 27.99 28.43 -1.05
N ALA A 901 29.12 28.79 -1.67
CA ALA A 901 29.63 28.10 -2.88
C ALA A 901 30.13 26.67 -2.57
N ILE A 902 30.68 26.46 -1.38
CA ILE A 902 31.17 25.14 -0.96
C ILE A 902 29.99 24.25 -0.50
N THR A 903 28.96 24.82 0.13
CA THR A 903 27.71 24.09 0.45
C THR A 903 26.96 23.68 -0.82
N TRP A 904 26.85 24.57 -1.80
CA TRP A 904 26.20 24.29 -3.09
C TRP A 904 26.91 23.20 -3.89
N HIS A 905 28.24 23.17 -3.89
CA HIS A 905 29.02 22.08 -4.50
C HIS A 905 28.73 20.72 -3.85
N TYR A 906 28.59 20.66 -2.53
CA TYR A 906 28.33 19.40 -1.83
C TYR A 906 26.96 18.81 -2.15
N VAL A 907 25.93 19.65 -2.14
CA VAL A 907 24.54 19.24 -2.40
C VAL A 907 24.37 18.74 -3.84
N ASN A 908 24.97 19.43 -4.81
CA ASN A 908 24.74 19.13 -6.23
C ASN A 908 25.73 18.12 -6.84
N TYR A 909 26.96 18.06 -6.33
CA TYR A 909 28.01 17.22 -6.92
C TYR A 909 28.73 16.36 -5.89
N GLY A 910 28.88 16.83 -4.64
CA GLY A 910 29.69 16.17 -3.62
C GLY A 910 29.25 14.76 -3.22
N LYS A 911 27.94 14.48 -3.20
CA LYS A 911 27.37 13.15 -2.89
C LYS A 911 27.57 12.17 -4.07
N ALA A 912 27.41 12.66 -5.30
CA ALA A 912 27.57 11.90 -6.55
C ALA A 912 29.04 11.68 -6.96
N GLU A 913 29.95 12.59 -6.58
CA GLU A 913 31.41 12.46 -6.73
C GLU A 913 32.05 11.52 -5.69
N GLY A 914 31.25 10.87 -4.82
CA GLY A 914 31.73 9.96 -3.78
C GLY A 914 32.56 10.61 -2.67
N ARG A 915 32.48 11.95 -2.51
CA ARG A 915 33.29 12.67 -1.52
C ARG A 915 32.77 12.40 -0.12
N VAL A 916 33.64 11.87 0.75
CA VAL A 916 33.30 11.45 2.12
C VAL A 916 32.74 12.62 2.93
N ALA A 917 31.43 12.60 3.13
CA ALA A 917 30.70 13.54 3.97
C ALA A 917 30.76 13.16 5.46
N THR A 918 31.10 11.89 5.74
CA THR A 918 31.14 11.30 7.09
C THR A 918 32.32 10.33 7.25
N GLY A 919 33.13 10.51 8.29
CA GLY A 919 34.05 9.48 8.79
C GLY A 919 35.52 9.68 8.44
N PHE A 920 36.36 9.62 9.47
CA PHE A 920 37.81 9.76 9.39
C PHE A 920 38.46 8.42 9.03
N ASP A 921 39.21 8.34 7.92
CA ASP A 921 39.95 7.14 7.51
C ASP A 921 41.25 6.99 8.30
N VAL A 922 41.25 5.99 9.17
CA VAL A 922 42.31 5.66 10.11
C VAL A 922 43.55 5.16 9.38
N GLU A 923 43.39 4.39 8.32
CA GLU A 923 44.47 3.73 7.59
C GLU A 923 45.21 4.75 6.72
N THR A 924 44.46 5.64 6.07
CA THR A 924 45.02 6.77 5.32
C THR A 924 45.68 7.79 6.25
N TYR A 925 45.04 8.15 7.38
CA TYR A 925 45.62 9.11 8.33
C TYR A 925 46.91 8.56 8.97
N ALA A 926 46.96 7.28 9.28
CA ALA A 926 48.17 6.59 9.70
C ALA A 926 49.25 6.60 8.60
N ALA A 927 48.91 6.21 7.37
CA ALA A 927 49.83 6.10 6.26
C ALA A 927 50.52 7.42 5.90
N LEU A 928 49.80 8.54 6.04
CA LEU A 928 50.30 9.87 5.70
C LEU A 928 50.95 10.60 6.88
N ASN A 929 50.81 10.09 8.11
CA ASN A 929 51.40 10.67 9.33
C ASN A 929 52.28 9.64 10.06
N PRO A 930 53.54 9.46 9.62
CA PRO A 930 54.44 8.39 10.08
C PRO A 930 54.65 8.37 11.60
N ASP A 931 54.69 9.53 12.23
CA ASP A 931 54.84 9.67 13.68
C ASP A 931 53.60 9.19 14.43
N LEU A 932 52.40 9.40 13.88
CA LEU A 932 51.14 8.95 14.47
C LEU A 932 50.92 7.44 14.28
N PHE A 933 51.26 6.90 13.11
CA PHE A 933 51.27 5.44 12.92
C PHE A 933 52.30 4.76 13.83
N ASN A 934 53.49 5.35 14.02
CA ASN A 934 54.47 4.82 14.96
C ASN A 934 54.00 4.92 16.43
N ALA A 935 53.20 5.93 16.78
CA ALA A 935 52.67 6.11 18.12
C ALA A 935 51.44 5.25 18.44
N PHE A 936 50.55 5.05 17.46
CA PHE A 936 49.22 4.48 17.67
C PHE A 936 48.91 3.25 16.80
N GLY A 937 49.75 2.91 15.81
CA GLY A 937 49.46 1.85 14.83
C GLY A 937 48.23 2.19 14.00
N LEU A 938 47.44 1.19 13.57
CA LEU A 938 46.10 1.39 12.98
C LEU A 938 45.00 1.42 14.06
N ASN A 939 45.31 1.87 15.28
CA ASN A 939 44.29 1.97 16.33
C ASN A 939 43.33 3.11 15.97
N ALA A 940 42.20 2.74 15.38
CA ALA A 940 41.16 3.62 14.87
C ALA A 940 40.75 4.69 15.87
N THR A 941 40.44 4.28 17.09
CA THR A 941 39.98 5.18 18.14
C THR A 941 41.04 6.19 18.54
N ALA A 942 42.31 5.78 18.65
CA ALA A 942 43.41 6.66 19.05
C ALA A 942 43.79 7.66 17.96
N LEU A 943 43.82 7.23 16.70
CA LEU A 943 44.11 8.10 15.56
C LEU A 943 42.98 9.09 15.30
N THR A 944 41.72 8.66 15.43
CA THR A 944 40.55 9.53 15.33
C THR A 944 40.56 10.57 16.44
N SER A 945 40.83 10.13 17.67
CA SER A 945 40.94 11.04 18.82
C SER A 945 42.11 12.02 18.67
N HIS A 946 43.24 11.58 18.12
CA HIS A 946 44.37 12.47 17.85
C HIS A 946 44.00 13.51 16.79
N TYR A 947 43.39 13.10 15.69
CA TYR A 947 42.99 13.99 14.62
C TYR A 947 42.00 15.07 15.07
N LEU A 948 40.95 14.65 15.79
CA LEU A 948 39.92 15.55 16.33
C LEU A 948 40.50 16.54 17.35
N ARG A 949 41.47 16.11 18.16
CA ARG A 949 41.98 16.91 19.27
C ARG A 949 43.17 17.79 18.91
N PHE A 950 44.04 17.31 18.03
CA PHE A 950 45.31 17.99 17.68
C PHE A 950 45.51 18.06 16.16
N GLY A 951 45.18 17.01 15.42
CA GLY A 951 45.46 16.91 13.98
C GLY A 951 44.85 18.02 13.12
N LYS A 952 43.63 18.49 13.44
CA LYS A 952 42.97 19.61 12.73
C LYS A 952 43.69 20.95 12.96
N ALA A 953 44.19 21.19 14.17
CA ALA A 953 44.98 22.38 14.51
C ALA A 953 46.44 22.29 14.01
N GLU A 954 46.96 21.06 13.86
CA GLU A 954 48.28 20.77 13.32
C GLU A 954 48.33 20.71 11.78
N GLY A 955 47.17 20.75 11.10
CA GLY A 955 47.07 20.79 9.63
C GLY A 955 47.40 19.45 8.93
N ARG A 956 47.17 18.31 9.60
CA ARG A 956 47.51 16.97 9.07
C ARG A 956 46.40 16.43 8.15
N VAL A 957 46.78 15.92 6.97
CA VAL A 957 45.86 15.47 5.89
C VAL A 957 45.33 14.05 6.13
N THR A 958 44.09 13.77 5.69
CA THR A 958 43.36 12.50 5.92
C THR A 958 42.94 11.74 4.67
N SER A 959 43.15 12.27 3.46
CA SER A 959 42.71 11.63 2.20
C SER A 959 43.90 11.34 1.26
N GLY A 960 43.86 10.18 0.57
CA GLY A 960 44.75 9.89 -0.56
C GLY A 960 45.74 8.72 -0.45
N PHE A 961 45.40 7.59 0.18
CA PHE A 961 46.21 6.37 0.10
C PHE A 961 45.33 5.11 0.11
N ASP A 962 45.24 4.42 -1.03
CA ASP A 962 44.59 3.10 -1.12
C ASP A 962 45.66 2.01 -1.03
N VAL A 963 45.58 1.20 0.02
CA VAL A 963 46.57 0.18 0.35
C VAL A 963 46.54 -1.03 -0.61
N ASP A 964 45.36 -1.38 -1.12
CA ASP A 964 45.16 -2.51 -2.02
C ASP A 964 45.57 -2.14 -3.45
N ALA A 965 45.23 -0.93 -3.92
CA ALA A 965 45.73 -0.41 -5.18
C ALA A 965 47.26 -0.18 -5.15
N TYR A 966 47.81 0.26 -4.01
CA TYR A 966 49.26 0.41 -3.82
C TYR A 966 49.99 -0.94 -3.89
N ALA A 967 49.43 -2.01 -3.31
CA ALA A 967 49.95 -3.35 -3.50
C ALA A 967 49.79 -3.82 -4.94
N ALA A 968 48.68 -3.47 -5.59
CA ALA A 968 48.36 -3.95 -6.93
C ALA A 968 49.30 -3.41 -8.02
N LEU A 969 49.65 -2.13 -7.92
CA LEU A 969 50.54 -1.46 -8.87
C LEU A 969 52.03 -1.74 -8.59
N ASN A 970 52.36 -2.39 -7.46
CA ASN A 970 53.72 -2.71 -7.01
C ASN A 970 53.87 -4.21 -6.68
N PRO A 971 54.01 -5.09 -7.69
CA PRO A 971 53.91 -6.54 -7.52
C PRO A 971 54.95 -7.16 -6.58
N ASP A 972 56.12 -6.53 -6.44
CA ASP A 972 57.15 -6.94 -5.48
C ASP A 972 56.69 -6.77 -4.03
N LEU A 973 55.84 -5.78 -3.75
CA LEU A 973 55.28 -5.52 -2.43
C LEU A 973 54.15 -6.48 -2.10
N PHE A 974 53.25 -6.77 -3.05
CA PHE A 974 52.23 -7.81 -2.86
C PHE A 974 52.87 -9.19 -2.65
N ASN A 975 53.92 -9.54 -3.40
CA ASN A 975 54.65 -10.79 -3.17
C ASN A 975 55.37 -10.84 -1.81
N ALA A 976 55.80 -9.69 -1.29
CA ALA A 976 56.49 -9.60 0.00
C ALA A 976 55.54 -9.54 1.21
N PHE A 977 54.38 -8.90 1.07
CA PHE A 977 53.48 -8.55 2.18
C PHE A 977 52.03 -9.08 2.01
N GLY A 978 51.65 -9.60 0.85
CA GLY A 978 50.30 -10.05 0.56
C GLY A 978 49.28 -8.93 0.74
N THR A 979 48.16 -9.23 1.41
CA THR A 979 47.10 -8.29 1.82
C THR A 979 47.31 -7.75 3.24
N ASP A 980 48.54 -7.76 3.78
CA ASP A 980 48.81 -7.17 5.09
C ASP A 980 48.89 -5.64 4.97
N HIS A 981 47.76 -4.98 5.15
CA HIS A 981 47.61 -3.53 4.99
C HIS A 981 48.58 -2.77 5.89
N ALA A 982 48.78 -3.22 7.13
CA ALA A 982 49.68 -2.57 8.06
C ALA A 982 51.16 -2.67 7.62
N ALA A 983 51.56 -3.79 7.00
CA ALA A 983 52.90 -3.95 6.44
C ALA A 983 53.10 -3.11 5.17
N LEU A 984 52.08 -3.04 4.30
CA LEU A 984 52.08 -2.23 3.07
C LEU A 984 52.12 -0.73 3.36
N ILE A 985 51.31 -0.26 4.32
CA ILE A 985 51.33 1.13 4.82
C ILE A 985 52.71 1.46 5.40
N ARG A 986 53.28 0.58 6.22
CA ARG A 986 54.61 0.76 6.80
C ARG A 986 55.70 0.78 5.73
N HIS A 987 55.55 -0.03 4.68
CA HIS A 987 56.45 0.01 3.53
C HIS A 987 56.34 1.35 2.80
N TYR A 988 55.12 1.81 2.51
CA TYR A 988 54.88 3.10 1.87
C TYR A 988 55.53 4.26 2.64
N ILE A 989 55.27 4.34 3.95
CA ILE A 989 55.83 5.34 4.86
C ILE A 989 57.37 5.36 4.80
N ASN A 990 58.00 4.19 4.90
CA ASN A 990 59.44 4.11 5.10
C ASN A 990 60.24 4.17 3.79
N ASN A 991 59.72 3.60 2.71
CA ASN A 991 60.46 3.40 1.47
C ASN A 991 59.66 3.84 0.23
N GLY A 992 58.36 3.53 0.17
CA GLY A 992 57.54 3.70 -1.04
C GLY A 992 57.48 5.13 -1.58
N LYS A 993 57.34 6.13 -0.68
CA LYS A 993 57.30 7.55 -1.08
C LYS A 993 58.65 8.04 -1.62
N ALA A 994 59.77 7.57 -1.07
CA ALA A 994 61.11 7.90 -1.55
C ALA A 994 61.45 7.18 -2.87
N GLU A 995 60.86 6.01 -3.09
CA GLU A 995 61.01 5.21 -4.31
C GLU A 995 60.13 5.72 -5.48
N GLY A 996 59.25 6.70 -5.24
CA GLY A 996 58.42 7.33 -6.28
C GLY A 996 57.33 6.42 -6.85
N ARG A 997 56.87 5.43 -6.07
CA ARG A 997 55.84 4.47 -6.49
C ARG A 997 54.46 5.12 -6.56
N THR A 998 53.68 4.76 -7.60
CA THR A 998 52.35 5.32 -7.85
C THR A 998 51.31 4.81 -6.84
N ILE A 999 50.32 5.66 -6.54
CA ILE A 999 49.29 5.46 -5.50
C ILE A 999 47.86 5.58 -6.06
N ILE A 1000 47.68 5.75 -7.38
CA ILE A 1000 46.37 6.06 -7.99
C ILE A 1000 45.89 4.87 -8.85
N GLY A 1001 44.84 4.21 -8.37
CA GLY A 1001 43.76 3.48 -9.06
C GLY A 1001 44.11 2.30 -9.98
N PHE A 1002 43.73 1.09 -9.57
CA PHE A 1002 43.47 -0.02 -10.49
C PHE A 1002 41.96 0.00 -10.82
N ASP A 1003 41.60 0.25 -12.08
CA ASP A 1003 40.21 0.33 -12.52
C ASP A 1003 39.75 -1.07 -12.98
N VAL A 1004 38.81 -1.61 -12.21
CA VAL A 1004 38.35 -3.00 -12.25
C VAL A 1004 37.43 -3.19 -13.46
N GLU A 1005 36.60 -2.20 -13.74
CA GLU A 1005 35.64 -2.14 -14.83
C GLU A 1005 36.37 -2.11 -16.18
N ALA A 1006 37.38 -1.26 -16.33
CA ALA A 1006 38.22 -1.22 -17.51
C ALA A 1006 39.06 -2.46 -17.66
N TYR A 1007 39.55 -3.02 -16.55
CA TYR A 1007 40.29 -4.27 -16.59
C TYR A 1007 39.39 -5.45 -17.00
N ALA A 1008 38.15 -5.52 -16.51
CA ALA A 1008 37.16 -6.50 -16.93
C ALA A 1008 36.80 -6.31 -18.41
N ALA A 1009 36.44 -5.09 -18.82
CA ALA A 1009 36.01 -4.75 -20.16
C ALA A 1009 37.04 -5.00 -21.25
N LEU A 1010 38.33 -4.82 -20.94
CA LEU A 1010 39.39 -5.08 -21.91
C LEU A 1010 39.81 -6.55 -21.97
N ASN A 1011 39.30 -7.40 -21.06
CA ASN A 1011 39.72 -8.79 -20.87
C ASN A 1011 38.51 -9.75 -20.71
N PRO A 1012 37.85 -10.13 -21.82
CA PRO A 1012 36.61 -10.91 -21.78
C PRO A 1012 36.77 -12.27 -21.08
N ASP A 1013 37.95 -12.89 -21.18
CA ASP A 1013 38.27 -14.16 -20.53
C ASP A 1013 38.26 -14.07 -18.99
N LEU A 1014 38.65 -12.91 -18.45
CA LEU A 1014 38.69 -12.67 -17.01
C LEU A 1014 37.32 -12.29 -16.46
N TYR A 1015 36.58 -11.48 -17.21
CA TYR A 1015 35.21 -11.14 -16.88
C TYR A 1015 34.31 -12.40 -16.85
N GLN A 1016 34.45 -13.31 -17.82
CA GLN A 1016 33.73 -14.60 -17.76
C GLN A 1016 34.15 -15.49 -16.58
N ALA A 1017 35.40 -15.39 -16.12
CA ALA A 1017 35.91 -16.22 -15.03
C ALA A 1017 35.58 -15.67 -13.63
N PHE A 1018 35.52 -14.35 -13.48
CA PHE A 1018 35.44 -13.67 -12.18
C PHE A 1018 34.31 -12.63 -12.06
N GLY A 1019 33.58 -12.32 -13.13
CA GLY A 1019 32.60 -11.24 -13.14
C GLY A 1019 33.24 -9.90 -12.81
N LEU A 1020 32.56 -9.08 -11.99
CA LEU A 1020 33.08 -7.84 -11.39
C LEU A 1020 33.58 -8.06 -9.94
N ASP A 1021 34.00 -9.28 -9.57
CA ASP A 1021 34.67 -9.50 -8.29
C ASP A 1021 36.02 -8.76 -8.29
N GLU A 1022 35.99 -7.55 -7.74
CA GLU A 1022 37.10 -6.62 -7.64
C GLU A 1022 38.34 -7.27 -7.02
N ALA A 1023 38.18 -7.97 -5.91
CA ALA A 1023 39.30 -8.62 -5.24
C ALA A 1023 39.90 -9.73 -6.10
N ALA A 1024 39.10 -10.50 -6.84
CA ALA A 1024 39.59 -11.53 -7.77
C ALA A 1024 40.30 -10.93 -8.98
N LEU A 1025 39.77 -9.85 -9.56
CA LEU A 1025 40.33 -9.17 -10.72
C LEU A 1025 41.64 -8.43 -10.39
N ILE A 1026 41.71 -7.76 -9.23
CA ILE A 1026 42.94 -7.17 -8.69
C ILE A 1026 44.00 -8.26 -8.51
N ARG A 1027 43.65 -9.36 -7.82
CA ARG A 1027 44.59 -10.49 -7.62
C ARG A 1027 45.05 -11.07 -8.96
N HIS A 1028 44.19 -11.16 -9.96
CA HIS A 1028 44.57 -11.63 -11.30
C HIS A 1028 45.55 -10.67 -11.98
N TYR A 1029 45.28 -9.36 -11.95
CA TYR A 1029 46.16 -8.37 -12.56
C TYR A 1029 47.55 -8.36 -11.96
N ILE A 1030 47.63 -8.44 -10.64
CA ILE A 1030 48.89 -8.49 -9.90
C ILE A 1030 49.73 -9.70 -10.30
N ASN A 1031 49.09 -10.86 -10.35
CA ASN A 1031 49.79 -12.13 -10.54
C ASN A 1031 50.16 -12.38 -12.01
N ASN A 1032 49.29 -11.99 -12.95
CA ASN A 1032 49.44 -12.35 -14.37
C ASN A 1032 49.23 -11.16 -15.32
N GLY A 1033 48.22 -10.32 -15.07
CA GLY A 1033 47.74 -9.34 -16.06
C GLY A 1033 48.76 -8.31 -16.53
N ARG A 1034 49.59 -7.78 -15.62
CA ARG A 1034 50.62 -6.80 -15.99
C ARG A 1034 51.76 -7.42 -16.79
N ALA A 1035 52.14 -8.66 -16.50
CA ALA A 1035 53.14 -9.41 -17.26
C ALA A 1035 52.64 -9.75 -18.68
N GLU A 1036 51.33 -9.93 -18.81
CA GLU A 1036 50.63 -10.12 -20.08
C GLU A 1036 50.39 -8.82 -20.86
N GLY A 1037 50.75 -7.66 -20.28
CA GLY A 1037 50.61 -6.35 -20.93
C GLY A 1037 49.16 -5.85 -21.01
N ARG A 1038 48.26 -6.40 -20.20
CA ARG A 1038 46.85 -5.99 -20.15
C ARG A 1038 46.73 -4.59 -19.55
N GLN A 1039 45.87 -3.76 -20.15
CA GLN A 1039 45.60 -2.39 -19.68
C GLN A 1039 44.42 -2.41 -18.70
N THR A 1040 44.43 -1.45 -17.79
CA THR A 1040 43.41 -1.26 -16.74
C THR A 1040 42.71 0.08 -16.91
N THR A 1041 42.78 0.67 -18.10
CA THR A 1041 42.24 2.00 -18.38
C THR A 1041 41.64 2.02 -19.78
N GLY A 1042 40.51 2.70 -19.96
CA GLY A 1042 39.91 2.92 -21.28
C GLY A 1042 38.53 2.28 -21.50
N PHE A 1043 37.74 2.15 -20.46
CA PHE A 1043 36.32 1.83 -20.53
C PHE A 1043 35.60 2.43 -19.32
N ASP A 1044 34.45 3.04 -19.55
CA ASP A 1044 33.55 3.63 -18.55
C ASP A 1044 32.14 3.25 -19.02
N ALA A 1045 31.38 2.51 -18.19
CA ALA A 1045 30.15 1.85 -18.63
C ALA A 1045 29.05 2.89 -18.90
N GLU A 1046 28.96 3.89 -18.04
CA GLU A 1046 27.98 4.96 -18.07
C GLU A 1046 28.28 5.91 -19.24
N ALA A 1047 29.54 6.29 -19.45
CA ALA A 1047 29.95 7.03 -20.64
C ALA A 1047 29.71 6.21 -21.91
N TYR A 1048 29.94 4.90 -21.87
CA TYR A 1048 29.67 4.00 -23.00
C TYR A 1048 28.18 3.89 -23.32
N ALA A 1049 27.30 3.86 -22.33
CA ALA A 1049 25.86 3.89 -22.52
C ALA A 1049 25.39 5.25 -23.05
N VAL A 1050 25.87 6.36 -22.47
CA VAL A 1050 25.48 7.72 -22.88
C VAL A 1050 25.97 8.07 -24.29
N LEU A 1051 27.19 7.66 -24.66
CA LEU A 1051 27.70 7.86 -26.01
C LEU A 1051 27.02 6.98 -27.06
N ASN A 1052 26.23 5.99 -26.62
CA ASN A 1052 25.52 5.03 -27.47
C ASN A 1052 24.08 4.87 -26.96
N PRO A 1053 23.17 5.83 -27.24
CA PRO A 1053 21.83 5.88 -26.65
C PRO A 1053 20.98 4.62 -26.88
N ASP A 1054 21.27 3.85 -27.93
CA ASP A 1054 20.66 2.55 -28.19
C ASP A 1054 21.06 1.49 -27.16
N LEU A 1055 22.29 1.55 -26.64
CA LEU A 1055 22.76 0.67 -25.57
C LEU A 1055 22.27 1.11 -24.19
N LEU A 1056 22.16 2.41 -23.93
CA LEU A 1056 21.48 2.92 -22.74
C LEU A 1056 20.02 2.47 -22.71
N SER A 1057 19.34 2.51 -23.85
CA SER A 1057 17.96 2.02 -23.97
C SER A 1057 17.86 0.49 -23.86
N ALA A 1058 18.86 -0.26 -24.33
CA ALA A 1058 18.82 -1.73 -24.36
C ALA A 1058 19.34 -2.40 -23.08
N PHE A 1059 20.26 -1.77 -22.35
CA PHE A 1059 20.92 -2.35 -21.18
C PHE A 1059 20.87 -1.45 -19.94
N GLY A 1060 20.30 -0.25 -20.02
CA GLY A 1060 20.36 0.74 -18.94
C GLY A 1060 21.81 1.08 -18.55
N LEU A 1061 22.03 1.38 -17.27
CA LEU A 1061 23.37 1.46 -16.66
C LEU A 1061 23.81 0.12 -16.06
N ASN A 1062 23.36 -1.02 -16.60
CA ASN A 1062 23.84 -2.31 -16.15
C ASN A 1062 25.30 -2.51 -16.60
N HIS A 1063 26.26 -2.19 -15.73
CA HIS A 1063 27.69 -2.19 -16.07
C HIS A 1063 28.14 -3.55 -16.58
N ALA A 1064 27.65 -4.63 -15.99
CA ALA A 1064 27.93 -5.99 -16.41
C ALA A 1064 27.48 -6.25 -17.86
N ALA A 1065 26.28 -5.82 -18.23
CA ALA A 1065 25.73 -5.96 -19.58
C ALA A 1065 26.44 -5.02 -20.60
N LEU A 1066 26.77 -3.80 -20.20
CA LEU A 1066 27.46 -2.81 -21.04
C LEU A 1066 28.93 -3.22 -21.30
N ILE A 1067 29.61 -3.74 -20.28
CA ILE A 1067 30.94 -4.34 -20.39
C ILE A 1067 30.90 -5.53 -21.35
N ASN A 1068 29.94 -6.42 -21.17
CA ASN A 1068 29.72 -7.57 -22.04
C ASN A 1068 29.47 -7.11 -23.48
N HIS A 1069 28.58 -6.13 -23.68
CA HIS A 1069 28.31 -5.57 -24.99
C HIS A 1069 29.56 -4.96 -25.64
N TYR A 1070 30.35 -4.19 -24.90
CA TYR A 1070 31.59 -3.61 -25.42
C TYR A 1070 32.61 -4.66 -25.84
N GLN A 1071 32.76 -5.73 -25.04
CA GLN A 1071 33.68 -6.83 -25.30
C GLN A 1071 33.36 -7.57 -26.60
N TYR A 1072 32.08 -7.88 -26.86
CA TYR A 1072 31.69 -8.78 -27.95
C TYR A 1072 31.22 -8.06 -29.21
N ALA A 1073 30.68 -6.85 -29.11
CA ALA A 1073 30.14 -6.10 -30.26
C ALA A 1073 30.73 -4.69 -30.36
N GLY A 1074 30.69 -3.94 -29.26
CA GLY A 1074 31.04 -2.53 -29.22
C GLY A 1074 32.40 -2.14 -29.79
N ARG A 1075 33.44 -2.88 -29.41
CA ARG A 1075 34.80 -2.61 -29.87
C ARG A 1075 34.98 -2.88 -31.37
N ALA A 1076 34.28 -3.87 -31.91
CA ALA A 1076 34.30 -4.17 -33.34
C ALA A 1076 33.50 -3.13 -34.14
N GLU A 1077 32.44 -2.58 -33.54
CA GLU A 1077 31.63 -1.49 -34.08
C GLU A 1077 32.31 -0.13 -34.00
N GLY A 1078 33.45 -0.04 -33.29
CA GLY A 1078 34.22 1.20 -33.16
C GLY A 1078 33.56 2.23 -32.24
N ARG A 1079 32.63 1.79 -31.38
CA ARG A 1079 31.94 2.65 -30.42
C ARG A 1079 32.91 3.16 -29.36
N ALA A 1080 32.87 4.46 -29.10
CA ALA A 1080 33.70 5.08 -28.08
C ALA A 1080 33.17 4.74 -26.69
N ALA A 1081 34.03 4.17 -25.83
CA ALA A 1081 33.68 3.73 -24.49
C ALA A 1081 34.36 4.53 -23.38
N TYR A 1082 34.98 5.65 -23.74
CA TYR A 1082 35.63 6.58 -22.81
C TYR A 1082 35.92 7.92 -23.54
N LEU A 1083 35.82 9.06 -22.85
CA LEU A 1083 36.13 10.38 -23.38
C LEU A 1083 37.59 10.79 -23.09
N PRO A 1084 38.46 11.05 -24.08
CA PRO A 1084 39.83 11.47 -23.80
C PRO A 1084 39.89 12.90 -23.23
N ALA A 1085 40.70 13.09 -22.19
CA ALA A 1085 40.80 14.31 -21.37
C ALA A 1085 41.28 15.62 -22.08
N ASP A 1086 41.40 15.66 -23.41
CA ASP A 1086 42.09 16.73 -24.17
C ASP A 1086 41.24 17.42 -25.27
N SER A 1087 39.91 17.44 -25.19
CA SER A 1087 39.07 18.23 -26.13
C SER A 1087 38.39 19.43 -25.45
N GLY A 1088 39.17 20.49 -25.25
CA GLY A 1088 38.67 21.81 -24.86
C GLY A 1088 38.21 22.68 -26.04
N SER A 1089 37.12 23.41 -25.80
CA SER A 1089 36.51 24.52 -26.57
C SER A 1089 35.78 24.18 -27.88
N LEU A 1090 34.50 24.59 -27.93
CA LEU A 1090 33.95 25.41 -29.03
C LEU A 1090 32.83 26.29 -28.48
N GLY A 1091 33.05 27.61 -28.50
CA GLY A 1091 32.03 28.62 -28.28
C GLY A 1091 31.38 29.07 -29.59
N LEU A 1092 30.11 29.43 -29.48
CA LEU A 1092 29.34 30.49 -30.17
C LEU A 1092 29.51 30.67 -31.71
N LEU A 1093 28.43 30.48 -32.47
CA LEU A 1093 28.11 31.30 -33.64
C LEU A 1093 26.61 31.24 -34.03
N ALA A 1094 25.99 32.42 -34.03
CA ALA A 1094 24.64 32.69 -34.50
C ALA A 1094 24.57 32.82 -36.04
N MET A 1095 23.38 32.51 -36.58
CA MET A 1095 22.73 32.96 -37.84
C MET A 1095 23.53 33.03 -39.14
N GLY A 1096 23.01 32.41 -40.21
CA GLY A 1096 23.23 32.89 -41.58
C GLY A 1096 23.15 31.85 -42.69
N SER A 1097 22.05 31.92 -43.46
CA SER A 1097 21.88 31.67 -44.90
C SER A 1097 23.03 31.07 -45.75
N ASP A 1098 22.62 30.17 -46.64
CA ASP A 1098 23.23 29.76 -47.92
C ASP A 1098 24.41 28.76 -47.90
N MET A 1099 24.07 27.53 -48.32
CA MET A 1099 24.94 26.51 -48.94
C MET A 1099 25.91 27.11 -49.98
N PRO A 1100 27.13 26.55 -50.24
CA PRO A 1100 27.29 25.20 -50.84
C PRO A 1100 28.61 24.44 -50.59
N GLY A 1101 28.60 23.12 -50.82
CA GLY A 1101 29.82 22.39 -51.20
C GLY A 1101 29.93 20.95 -50.70
N ASP A 1102 29.48 20.03 -51.54
CA ASP A 1102 29.98 18.66 -51.76
C ASP A 1102 30.41 17.75 -50.58
N ALA A 1103 29.73 16.60 -50.57
CA ALA A 1103 30.23 15.23 -50.37
C ALA A 1103 30.02 14.58 -48.98
N LEU A 1104 29.14 13.55 -49.01
CA LEU A 1104 28.99 12.39 -48.10
C LEU A 1104 28.69 12.72 -46.63
N ILE A 1105 27.61 12.26 -45.99
CA ILE A 1105 26.70 11.12 -46.17
C ILE A 1105 25.25 11.61 -46.06
#